data_AF-A0A7C4GDV8-F1
#
_entry.id   AF-A0A7C4GDV8-F1
#
_cell.length_a   1.000
_cell.length_b   1.000
_cell.length_c   1.000
_cell.angle_alpha   90.00
_cell.angle_beta   90.00
_cell.angle_gamma   90.00
#
_symmetry.space_group_name_H-M   'P 1'
#
loop_
_entity.id
_entity.type
_entity.pdbx_description
1 polymer ?
#
loop_
_entity_poly.entity_id
_entity_poly.type
_entity_poly.pdbx_seq_one_letter_code
_entity_poly.pdbx_strand_id
1 'polypeptide(L)'
;SARPAPADVPAQDGRLRPLVAETAAGPVRTSVASASGPPRSAAPTAGRPLDGAFVGQGCQRSGLLHRPIQDIRRGPVTAENAVTELERYKLSLRKYAPVQKGREGLPWPGQWQCSSCEAVVPGEIVYDEAEDAIYLETRCPTCGPARSRQNDVLFVRNPVVDAHPRQPKRTYGGFPIRPVQTALPRTVETLCPECSCLILGRYYVRGGVVWIEKTCPEHGYFRDKINTDVDLYLKGARSGFEDERGVYRPQVAGGAACPTDCGLCHQHHSASCLAQIDLTNRCNLTCPVCFASANQAKTLTEPSYEMVVECLQALRDQHPYPATAIQFTGGEPTLHPDFLRIVRQASAMGFSHVQIATNGLRIAERDFAEQAAAAGLHTLYLQFDGLDENQYRRLRGQPLLETKLRAIENCRATGMKVCLVPTIVRTVNDDQVAKIFRFAVENADVISAISYQPVAFTGRISHRELEQQRYTLGDLAHDLARCSGADVQRDFFPLSFIAPLGRILQTLDGKPKIRPSCHSDCAFGSYFFVTPEREAIPIPKVFDIFRVFDGLNELAARIERTRPGGRANWRDKLDIALTFLRSYRWRGGDRRINPLTFMHALRGLTDKSVGRGESGRKTYRTLMAAGMHFMDRYNYDTERVRRCVILYSTPDGMYPFCTINGGPTYRPLIEKMYARPADAAR
;
A
#
# COMPACT_ATOMS: atom_id res chain seq x y z
N SER A 1 58.35 -20.73 -14.21
CA SER A 1 58.62 -22.07 -13.65
C SER A 1 57.82 -22.24 -12.36
N ALA A 2 57.34 -23.41 -11.95
CA ALA A 2 57.01 -24.64 -12.70
C ALA A 2 55.95 -25.44 -11.88
N ARG A 3 55.18 -26.34 -12.51
CA ARG A 3 54.36 -27.36 -11.80
C ARG A 3 55.14 -28.68 -11.70
N PRO A 4 54.83 -29.55 -10.72
CA PRO A 4 53.89 -30.65 -11.00
C PRO A 4 52.86 -30.92 -9.86
N ALA A 5 52.14 -32.05 -9.97
CA ALA A 5 51.19 -32.68 -9.03
C ALA A 5 51.47 -34.21 -9.06
N PRO A 6 50.62 -35.21 -8.65
CA PRO A 6 49.27 -35.19 -8.02
C PRO A 6 49.08 -36.28 -6.90
N ALA A 7 47.82 -36.74 -6.69
CA ALA A 7 47.35 -37.96 -5.98
C ALA A 7 47.35 -37.92 -4.43
N ASP A 8 46.38 -38.52 -3.69
CA ASP A 8 45.88 -39.92 -3.79
C ASP A 8 44.40 -40.15 -3.38
N VAL A 9 43.89 -41.39 -3.58
CA VAL A 9 42.49 -41.84 -3.29
C VAL A 9 42.42 -43.34 -2.90
N PRO A 10 41.61 -43.70 -1.90
CA PRO A 10 40.83 -44.95 -1.89
C PRO A 10 39.31 -44.70 -1.64
N ALA A 11 38.28 -45.42 -2.13
CA ALA A 11 38.09 -46.85 -2.47
C ALA A 11 37.99 -47.78 -1.22
N GLN A 12 37.05 -48.74 -1.09
CA GLN A 12 35.75 -49.02 -1.74
C GLN A 12 34.93 -49.98 -0.83
N ASP A 13 33.71 -50.38 -1.25
CA ASP A 13 32.84 -51.44 -0.69
C ASP A 13 32.25 -51.27 0.76
N GLY A 14 31.10 -51.88 1.10
CA GLY A 14 30.14 -52.59 0.23
C GLY A 14 28.96 -53.28 0.96
N ARG A 15 27.95 -53.71 0.18
CA ARG A 15 26.97 -54.83 0.37
C ARG A 15 26.19 -54.94 1.72
N LEU A 16 24.87 -54.71 1.79
CA LEU A 16 23.69 -55.50 1.32
C LEU A 16 23.06 -56.52 2.33
N ARG A 17 21.95 -56.13 3.00
CA ARG A 17 20.72 -56.93 3.34
C ARG A 17 20.87 -58.21 4.22
N PRO A 18 19.78 -58.96 4.54
CA PRO A 18 18.34 -58.66 4.81
C PRO A 18 18.01 -58.98 6.31
N LEU A 19 16.81 -59.22 6.92
CA LEU A 19 15.47 -59.83 6.68
C LEU A 19 14.49 -59.28 7.78
N VAL A 20 13.19 -58.99 7.58
CA VAL A 20 11.95 -59.81 7.44
C VAL A 20 11.33 -60.41 8.72
N ALA A 21 10.12 -59.93 9.09
CA ALA A 21 8.93 -60.59 9.69
C ALA A 21 7.81 -59.51 9.79
N GLU A 22 6.58 -59.58 9.24
CA GLU A 22 5.42 -60.49 9.47
C GLU A 22 4.71 -60.27 10.83
N THR A 23 3.38 -60.27 11.01
CA THR A 23 2.15 -60.47 10.18
C THR A 23 1.19 -59.24 10.28
N ALA A 24 0.06 -59.00 9.60
CA ALA A 24 -0.86 -59.69 8.64
C ALA A 24 -2.23 -60.20 9.20
N ALA A 25 -3.31 -60.04 8.39
CA ALA A 25 -4.75 -60.37 8.61
C ALA A 25 -5.56 -59.47 9.60
N GLY A 26 -6.90 -59.36 9.54
CA GLY A 26 -7.91 -59.90 8.57
C GLY A 26 -9.36 -59.39 8.85
N PRO A 27 -10.33 -59.47 7.89
CA PRO A 27 -11.60 -58.71 7.95
C PRO A 27 -12.91 -59.56 8.02
N VAL A 28 -14.05 -58.91 8.33
CA VAL A 28 -15.42 -59.48 8.21
C VAL A 28 -16.41 -58.46 7.59
N ARG A 29 -17.43 -58.94 6.86
CA ARG A 29 -18.50 -58.17 6.16
C ARG A 29 -19.80 -58.13 7.01
N THR A 30 -20.90 -57.40 6.68
CA THR A 30 -21.89 -57.58 5.58
C THR A 30 -22.84 -56.37 5.53
N SER A 31 -23.01 -55.63 4.41
CA SER A 31 -24.05 -55.78 3.34
C SER A 31 -25.51 -55.80 3.85
N VAL A 32 -26.52 -55.20 3.22
CA VAL A 32 -26.90 -55.08 1.76
C VAL A 32 -27.72 -53.75 1.54
N ALA A 33 -28.34 -53.30 0.42
CA ALA A 33 -28.54 -53.72 -1.00
C ALA A 33 -28.93 -52.51 -1.92
N SER A 34 -29.08 -52.77 -3.24
CA SER A 34 -30.04 -52.22 -4.26
C SER A 34 -30.62 -50.78 -4.21
N ALA A 35 -30.83 -50.06 -5.34
CA ALA A 35 -30.47 -50.30 -6.76
C ALA A 35 -30.70 -49.05 -7.67
N SER A 36 -30.08 -49.08 -8.87
CA SER A 36 -30.50 -48.51 -10.18
C SER A 36 -30.96 -47.04 -10.36
N GLY A 37 -30.40 -46.35 -11.37
CA GLY A 37 -31.09 -45.25 -12.10
C GLY A 37 -30.26 -43.97 -12.34
N PRO A 38 -30.08 -43.51 -13.60
CA PRO A 38 -29.29 -42.30 -13.93
C PRO A 38 -30.17 -41.16 -14.53
N PRO A 39 -29.60 -40.06 -15.08
CA PRO A 39 -28.83 -39.03 -14.37
C PRO A 39 -29.34 -37.60 -14.67
N ARG A 40 -28.96 -36.57 -13.90
CA ARG A 40 -28.84 -35.18 -14.40
C ARG A 40 -28.12 -34.22 -13.46
N SER A 41 -27.63 -33.12 -14.02
CA SER A 41 -26.90 -32.04 -13.37
C SER A 41 -27.82 -30.99 -12.74
N ALA A 42 -27.50 -30.56 -11.52
CA ALA A 42 -27.99 -29.33 -10.92
C ALA A 42 -26.89 -28.70 -10.04
N ALA A 43 -26.81 -27.38 -10.00
CA ALA A 43 -25.88 -26.67 -9.11
C ALA A 43 -26.50 -26.50 -7.70
N PRO A 44 -25.70 -26.47 -6.62
CA PRO A 44 -26.20 -26.13 -5.30
C PRO A 44 -26.60 -24.64 -5.27
N THR A 45 -27.85 -24.37 -4.94
CA THR A 45 -28.42 -23.03 -4.79
C THR A 45 -28.01 -22.37 -3.48
N ALA A 46 -28.21 -21.05 -3.38
CA ALA A 46 -27.85 -20.27 -2.21
C ALA A 46 -28.56 -20.73 -0.93
N GLY A 47 -27.81 -20.79 0.18
CA GLY A 47 -28.37 -21.00 1.51
C GLY A 47 -29.19 -19.78 1.96
N ARG A 48 -30.24 -20.04 2.74
CA ARG A 48 -31.04 -18.98 3.39
C ARG A 48 -30.22 -18.28 4.48
N PRO A 49 -30.46 -16.99 4.77
CA PRO A 49 -29.96 -16.35 5.98
C PRO A 49 -30.59 -17.01 7.23
N LEU A 50 -29.88 -16.95 8.35
CA LEU A 50 -30.37 -17.35 9.66
C LEU A 50 -30.92 -16.11 10.39
N ASP A 51 -32.24 -16.00 10.48
CA ASP A 51 -32.87 -15.06 11.41
C ASP A 51 -32.71 -15.58 12.85
N GLY A 52 -31.90 -14.90 13.66
CA GLY A 52 -31.61 -15.25 15.05
C GLY A 52 -31.35 -13.98 15.87
N ALA A 53 -32.23 -13.69 16.83
CA ALA A 53 -32.28 -12.37 17.47
C ALA A 53 -31.13 -12.12 18.47
N PHE A 54 -30.44 -10.99 18.30
CA PHE A 54 -29.66 -10.34 19.36
C PHE A 54 -30.19 -8.93 19.61
N VAL A 55 -31.19 -8.82 20.49
CA VAL A 55 -31.69 -7.54 21.00
C VAL A 55 -30.92 -7.19 22.28
N GLY A 56 -29.88 -6.39 22.15
CA GLY A 56 -29.04 -5.90 23.25
C GLY A 56 -28.67 -4.44 23.00
N GLN A 57 -28.88 -3.57 23.99
CA GLN A 57 -28.92 -2.12 23.82
C GLN A 57 -27.61 -1.52 23.25
N GLY A 58 -27.66 -1.09 21.99
CA GLY A 58 -26.61 -0.29 21.33
C GLY A 58 -27.22 0.46 20.14
N CYS A 59 -26.98 1.77 20.04
CA CYS A 59 -27.68 2.63 19.07
C CYS A 59 -27.11 2.46 17.64
N GLN A 60 -27.64 1.49 16.90
CA GLN A 60 -27.40 1.29 15.47
C GLN A 60 -27.83 2.54 14.67
N ARG A 61 -26.87 3.30 14.13
CA ARG A 61 -27.13 4.61 13.48
C ARG A 61 -26.99 4.66 11.95
N SER A 62 -26.63 3.57 11.27
CA SER A 62 -26.56 3.51 9.80
C SER A 62 -27.50 2.49 9.14
N GLY A 63 -28.19 1.65 9.92
CA GLY A 63 -29.03 0.54 9.39
C GLY A 63 -28.25 -0.57 8.65
N LEU A 64 -26.92 -0.45 8.55
CA LEU A 64 -26.05 -1.33 7.77
C LEU A 64 -25.06 -2.13 8.64
N LEU A 65 -24.82 -1.73 9.89
CA LEU A 65 -23.89 -2.38 10.83
C LEU A 65 -24.36 -3.77 11.33
N HIS A 66 -25.57 -4.20 11.00
CA HIS A 66 -26.05 -5.58 11.20
C HIS A 66 -25.97 -6.44 9.93
N ARG A 67 -25.51 -5.88 8.80
CA ARG A 67 -25.42 -6.58 7.52
C ARG A 67 -23.96 -6.97 7.27
N PRO A 68 -23.66 -8.17 6.75
CA PRO A 68 -22.31 -8.52 6.36
C PRO A 68 -21.72 -7.47 5.41
N ILE A 69 -20.47 -7.10 5.62
CA ILE A 69 -19.79 -5.99 4.91
C ILE A 69 -19.78 -6.16 3.37
N GLN A 70 -19.86 -7.39 2.86
CA GLN A 70 -20.03 -7.71 1.44
C GLN A 70 -21.43 -7.35 0.87
N ASP A 71 -22.45 -7.23 1.73
CA ASP A 71 -23.82 -6.84 1.37
C ASP A 71 -24.09 -5.34 1.58
N ILE A 72 -23.13 -4.60 2.17
CA ILE A 72 -23.20 -3.14 2.28
C ILE A 72 -23.17 -2.51 0.89
N ARG A 73 -24.34 -2.02 0.46
CA ARG A 73 -24.56 -1.22 -0.74
C ARG A 73 -25.32 0.04 -0.34
N ARG A 74 -24.76 1.22 -0.64
CA ARG A 74 -25.43 2.52 -0.51
C ARG A 74 -25.27 3.36 -1.78
N GLY A 75 -26.19 4.29 -1.99
CA GLY A 75 -26.06 5.34 -3.00
C GLY A 75 -25.05 6.42 -2.57
N PRO A 76 -24.92 7.51 -3.36
CA PRO A 76 -24.23 8.71 -2.90
C PRO A 76 -24.87 9.26 -1.63
N VAL A 77 -24.07 9.94 -0.80
CA VAL A 77 -24.61 10.66 0.36
C VAL A 77 -25.33 11.92 -0.13
N THR A 78 -26.55 12.18 0.33
CA THR A 78 -27.39 13.34 -0.02
C THR A 78 -27.98 13.97 1.25
N ALA A 79 -28.54 15.19 1.16
CA ALA A 79 -29.09 15.89 2.33
C ALA A 79 -30.25 15.13 2.99
N GLU A 80 -30.98 14.35 2.20
CA GLU A 80 -32.15 13.57 2.60
C GLU A 80 -31.77 12.22 3.24
N ASN A 81 -30.58 11.68 2.92
CA ASN A 81 -30.15 10.35 3.39
C ASN A 81 -29.01 10.37 4.43
N ALA A 82 -28.43 11.55 4.73
CA ALA A 82 -27.31 11.69 5.66
C ALA A 82 -27.74 11.58 7.14
N VAL A 83 -28.01 10.36 7.61
CA VAL A 83 -28.47 10.08 8.97
C VAL A 83 -27.32 10.01 9.99
N THR A 84 -26.16 9.46 9.63
CA THR A 84 -25.01 9.39 10.55
C THR A 84 -24.30 10.73 10.69
N GLU A 85 -23.47 10.84 11.74
CA GLU A 85 -22.49 11.92 11.90
C GLU A 85 -21.42 11.88 10.78
N LEU A 86 -21.05 10.67 10.35
CA LEU A 86 -20.11 10.42 9.25
C LEU A 86 -20.66 10.91 7.90
N GLU A 87 -21.94 10.68 7.61
CA GLU A 87 -22.59 11.12 6.38
C GLU A 87 -22.82 12.64 6.36
N ARG A 88 -23.25 13.24 7.48
CA ARG A 88 -23.35 14.70 7.59
C ARG A 88 -21.99 15.40 7.48
N TYR A 89 -20.94 14.80 8.03
CA TYR A 89 -19.57 15.27 7.80
C TYR A 89 -19.15 15.12 6.33
N LYS A 90 -19.39 13.95 5.70
CA LYS A 90 -19.14 13.73 4.26
C LYS A 90 -19.83 14.76 3.37
N LEU A 91 -21.05 15.20 3.69
CA LEU A 91 -21.73 16.30 3.01
C LEU A 91 -21.03 17.64 3.22
N SER A 92 -20.63 17.99 4.45
CA SER A 92 -20.04 19.30 4.73
C SER A 92 -18.74 19.54 3.94
N LEU A 93 -18.00 18.48 3.62
CA LEU A 93 -16.82 18.53 2.74
C LEU A 93 -17.13 19.10 1.33
N ARG A 94 -18.38 19.06 0.86
CA ARG A 94 -18.78 19.52 -0.48
C ARG A 94 -19.07 21.02 -0.58
N LYS A 95 -18.95 21.79 0.52
CA LYS A 95 -19.31 23.22 0.63
C LYS A 95 -18.86 24.10 -0.54
N TYR A 96 -17.67 23.83 -1.12
CA TYR A 96 -17.17 24.55 -2.29
C TYR A 96 -17.12 23.67 -3.54
N ALA A 97 -16.33 22.59 -3.46
CA ALA A 97 -16.24 21.49 -4.44
C ALA A 97 -16.35 21.91 -5.92
N PRO A 98 -15.50 22.84 -6.41
CA PRO A 98 -15.63 23.41 -7.76
C PRO A 98 -15.65 22.36 -8.87
N VAL A 99 -14.86 21.28 -8.75
CA VAL A 99 -14.82 20.17 -9.72
C VAL A 99 -16.18 19.46 -9.88
N GLN A 100 -17.02 19.41 -8.82
CA GLN A 100 -18.35 18.81 -8.89
C GLN A 100 -19.34 19.65 -9.70
N LYS A 101 -19.09 20.95 -9.82
CA LYS A 101 -19.86 21.89 -10.66
C LYS A 101 -19.38 21.91 -12.12
N GLY A 102 -18.36 21.10 -12.45
CA GLY A 102 -17.71 21.16 -13.76
C GLY A 102 -17.21 22.57 -14.07
N ARG A 103 -17.45 23.06 -15.28
CA ARG A 103 -17.02 24.40 -15.71
C ARG A 103 -17.78 25.55 -15.00
N GLU A 104 -18.93 25.30 -14.38
CA GLU A 104 -19.62 26.26 -13.50
C GLU A 104 -18.91 26.44 -12.14
N GLY A 105 -17.90 25.61 -11.85
CA GLY A 105 -16.99 25.78 -10.73
C GLY A 105 -15.84 26.77 -10.99
N LEU A 106 -15.84 27.41 -12.17
CA LEU A 106 -14.84 28.39 -12.60
C LEU A 106 -15.53 29.72 -13.01
N PRO A 107 -14.88 30.89 -12.86
CA PRO A 107 -13.53 31.09 -12.33
C PRO A 107 -13.43 30.70 -10.84
N TRP A 108 -12.26 30.20 -10.44
CA TRP A 108 -11.95 29.90 -9.05
C TRP A 108 -10.98 30.95 -8.49
N PRO A 109 -11.50 32.06 -7.93
CA PRO A 109 -10.69 33.16 -7.41
C PRO A 109 -10.04 32.81 -6.08
N GLY A 110 -8.91 33.45 -5.79
CA GLY A 110 -8.17 33.27 -4.55
C GLY A 110 -6.83 34.00 -4.54
N GLN A 111 -5.89 33.41 -3.82
CA GLN A 111 -4.52 33.86 -3.68
C GLN A 111 -3.57 32.79 -4.22
N TRP A 112 -2.50 33.19 -4.90
CA TRP A 112 -1.58 32.27 -5.60
C TRP A 112 -0.16 32.84 -5.62
N GLN A 113 0.87 31.98 -5.69
CA GLN A 113 2.24 32.47 -5.83
C GLN A 113 2.47 33.10 -7.20
N CYS A 114 2.93 34.36 -7.21
CA CYS A 114 3.43 35.02 -8.41
C CYS A 114 4.63 34.27 -8.99
N SER A 115 4.58 33.94 -10.28
CA SER A 115 5.65 33.24 -11.00
C SER A 115 6.99 33.99 -11.00
N SER A 116 6.98 35.31 -10.86
CA SER A 116 8.19 36.14 -10.80
C SER A 116 8.69 36.30 -9.37
N CYS A 117 8.04 37.14 -8.55
CA CYS A 117 8.57 37.66 -7.27
C CYS A 117 8.19 36.86 -6.02
N GLU A 118 7.55 35.69 -6.14
CA GLU A 118 7.14 34.82 -5.02
C GLU A 118 6.08 35.36 -4.05
N ALA A 119 5.70 36.62 -4.17
CA ALA A 119 4.59 37.17 -3.42
C ALA A 119 3.31 36.35 -3.68
N VAL A 120 2.57 36.09 -2.60
CA VAL A 120 1.19 35.58 -2.66
C VAL A 120 0.32 36.75 -3.10
N VAL A 121 -0.38 36.60 -4.23
CA VAL A 121 -1.11 37.69 -4.90
C VAL A 121 -2.50 37.24 -5.35
N PRO A 122 -3.45 38.18 -5.54
CA PRO A 122 -4.77 37.87 -6.08
C PRO A 122 -4.67 37.22 -7.46
N GLY A 123 -5.49 36.20 -7.69
CA GLY A 123 -5.59 35.51 -8.98
C GLY A 123 -6.71 34.50 -9.02
N GLU A 124 -6.95 33.95 -10.21
CA GLU A 124 -8.10 33.12 -10.52
C GLU A 124 -7.73 32.02 -11.51
N ILE A 125 -8.20 30.80 -11.25
CA ILE A 125 -8.12 29.71 -12.23
C ILE A 125 -9.35 29.84 -13.15
N VAL A 126 -9.09 29.98 -14.44
CA VAL A 126 -10.11 30.24 -15.49
C VAL A 126 -10.08 29.16 -16.56
N TYR A 127 -11.20 28.99 -17.26
CA TYR A 127 -11.30 28.13 -18.44
C TYR A 127 -11.43 28.98 -19.70
N ASP A 128 -10.57 28.71 -20.66
CA ASP A 128 -10.55 29.32 -21.98
C ASP A 128 -11.32 28.42 -22.97
N GLU A 129 -12.52 28.87 -23.36
CA GLU A 129 -13.41 28.13 -24.27
C GLU A 129 -12.83 27.97 -25.68
N ALA A 130 -11.96 28.88 -26.12
CA ALA A 130 -11.40 28.87 -27.47
C ALA A 130 -10.19 27.91 -27.59
N GLU A 131 -9.38 27.82 -26.52
CA GLU A 131 -8.22 26.91 -26.47
C GLU A 131 -8.51 25.53 -25.85
N ASP A 132 -9.72 25.30 -25.32
CA ASP A 132 -10.09 24.17 -24.44
C ASP A 132 -9.05 23.97 -23.31
N ALA A 133 -8.68 25.07 -22.66
CA ALA A 133 -7.51 25.14 -21.77
C ALA A 133 -7.85 25.75 -20.41
N ILE A 134 -7.09 25.37 -19.39
CA ILE A 134 -7.12 26.03 -18.08
C ILE A 134 -5.91 26.95 -17.93
N TYR A 135 -6.18 28.16 -17.43
CA TYR A 135 -5.17 29.16 -17.11
C TYR A 135 -5.26 29.53 -15.63
N LEU A 136 -4.12 29.82 -15.01
CA LEU A 136 -4.08 30.68 -13.83
C LEU A 136 -3.75 32.10 -14.30
N GLU A 137 -4.59 33.05 -13.91
CA GLU A 137 -4.36 34.48 -14.12
C GLU A 137 -4.10 35.13 -12.77
N THR A 138 -2.99 35.88 -12.66
CA THR A 138 -2.56 36.54 -11.41
C THR A 138 -2.34 38.03 -11.64
N ARG A 139 -2.58 38.85 -10.61
CA ARG A 139 -2.48 40.31 -10.66
C ARG A 139 -1.50 40.78 -9.59
N CYS A 140 -0.20 40.75 -9.91
CA CYS A 140 0.86 41.10 -8.97
C CYS A 140 1.08 42.62 -8.92
N PRO A 141 1.05 43.27 -7.73
CA PRO A 141 1.34 44.71 -7.61
C PRO A 141 2.76 45.10 -8.07
N THR A 142 3.72 44.18 -8.00
CA THR A 142 5.13 44.43 -8.34
C THR A 142 5.51 43.98 -9.75
N CYS A 143 4.88 42.92 -10.27
CA CYS A 143 5.24 42.29 -11.55
C CYS A 143 4.15 42.41 -12.63
N GLY A 144 3.03 43.08 -12.34
CA GLY A 144 1.92 43.22 -13.26
C GLY A 144 1.05 41.96 -13.38
N PRO A 145 0.17 41.90 -14.40
CA PRO A 145 -0.64 40.73 -14.68
C PRO A 145 0.18 39.61 -15.34
N ALA A 146 -0.09 38.35 -14.99
CA ALA A 146 0.53 37.19 -15.62
C ALA A 146 -0.46 36.03 -15.81
N ARG A 147 -0.47 35.45 -17.02
CA ARG A 147 -1.32 34.32 -17.46
C ARG A 147 -0.45 33.07 -17.64
N SER A 148 -0.81 31.95 -17.01
CA SER A 148 -0.02 30.70 -17.00
C SER A 148 -0.90 29.50 -17.33
N ARG A 149 -0.63 28.80 -18.44
CA ARG A 149 -1.38 27.60 -18.84
C ARG A 149 -1.12 26.47 -17.84
N GLN A 150 -2.18 25.78 -17.43
CA GLN A 150 -2.12 24.60 -16.59
C GLN A 150 -2.35 23.34 -17.42
N ASN A 151 -1.62 22.27 -17.13
CA ASN A 151 -1.95 20.93 -17.63
C ASN A 151 -3.16 20.44 -16.83
N ASP A 152 -4.37 20.63 -17.34
CA ASP A 152 -5.61 20.21 -16.67
C ASP A 152 -6.14 18.90 -17.23
N VAL A 153 -6.77 18.12 -16.35
CA VAL A 153 -7.62 16.97 -16.73
C VAL A 153 -9.00 17.03 -16.10
N LEU A 154 -9.31 18.06 -15.29
CA LEU A 154 -10.51 18.12 -14.45
C LEU A 154 -11.71 18.75 -15.16
N PHE A 155 -11.47 19.81 -15.94
CA PHE A 155 -12.47 20.72 -16.51
C PHE A 155 -12.45 20.79 -18.05
N VAL A 156 -11.29 20.58 -18.68
CA VAL A 156 -11.15 20.58 -20.15
C VAL A 156 -11.98 19.49 -20.81
N ARG A 157 -12.48 19.74 -22.03
CA ARG A 157 -13.35 18.80 -22.77
C ARG A 157 -12.52 17.63 -23.32
N ASN A 158 -11.32 17.91 -23.83
CA ASN A 158 -10.42 16.92 -24.45
C ASN A 158 -9.04 16.91 -23.75
N PRO A 159 -8.91 16.30 -22.56
CA PRO A 159 -7.65 16.26 -21.83
C PRO A 159 -6.55 15.56 -22.62
N VAL A 160 -5.48 16.30 -22.96
CA VAL A 160 -4.26 15.73 -23.56
C VAL A 160 -3.44 15.08 -22.46
N VAL A 161 -3.40 13.75 -22.46
CA VAL A 161 -2.73 12.91 -21.47
C VAL A 161 -1.81 11.92 -22.18
N ASP A 162 -0.59 11.79 -21.68
CA ASP A 162 0.31 10.71 -22.09
C ASP A 162 -0.24 9.40 -21.50
N ALA A 163 -0.86 8.60 -22.35
CA ALA A 163 -1.67 7.45 -21.95
C ALA A 163 -1.11 6.17 -22.56
N HIS A 164 -0.81 5.19 -21.71
CA HIS A 164 -0.34 3.88 -22.16
C HIS A 164 -1.32 3.27 -23.19
N PRO A 165 -0.90 2.65 -24.30
CA PRO A 165 -1.80 2.22 -25.38
C PRO A 165 -2.89 1.21 -24.97
N ARG A 166 -2.76 0.60 -23.80
CA ARG A 166 -3.70 -0.36 -23.21
C ARG A 166 -4.52 0.20 -22.03
N GLN A 167 -4.45 1.52 -21.79
CA GLN A 167 -5.16 2.23 -20.72
C GLN A 167 -6.69 2.01 -20.79
N PRO A 168 -7.34 1.53 -19.71
CA PRO A 168 -8.79 1.43 -19.68
C PRO A 168 -9.44 2.82 -19.60
N LYS A 169 -10.47 3.07 -20.40
CA LYS A 169 -11.20 4.35 -20.40
C LYS A 169 -12.19 4.51 -19.24
N ARG A 170 -12.62 3.42 -18.61
CA ARG A 170 -13.61 3.41 -17.51
C ARG A 170 -13.38 2.29 -16.50
N THR A 171 -13.70 2.54 -15.23
CA THR A 171 -13.77 1.53 -14.16
C THR A 171 -14.83 0.46 -14.49
N TYR A 172 -14.89 -0.63 -13.71
CA TYR A 172 -15.97 -1.60 -13.82
C TYR A 172 -17.34 -1.01 -13.45
N GLY A 173 -17.37 -0.05 -12.52
CA GLY A 173 -18.56 0.74 -12.20
C GLY A 173 -18.83 1.91 -13.16
N GLY A 174 -18.10 2.00 -14.29
CA GLY A 174 -18.38 2.95 -15.37
C GLY A 174 -17.81 4.36 -15.20
N PHE A 175 -17.11 4.68 -14.12
CA PHE A 175 -16.50 6.00 -13.92
C PHE A 175 -15.34 6.23 -14.92
N PRO A 176 -15.17 7.43 -15.53
CA PRO A 176 -14.06 7.71 -16.43
C PRO A 176 -12.71 7.62 -15.73
N ILE A 177 -11.76 6.88 -16.30
CA ILE A 177 -10.39 6.81 -15.79
C ILE A 177 -9.55 7.85 -16.54
N ARG A 178 -9.07 8.86 -15.82
CA ARG A 178 -8.09 9.85 -16.28
C ARG A 178 -6.68 9.37 -15.91
N PRO A 179 -5.72 9.22 -16.84
CA PRO A 179 -4.34 8.81 -16.52
C PRO A 179 -3.64 9.76 -15.52
N VAL A 180 -2.55 9.26 -14.91
CA VAL A 180 -1.65 10.10 -14.10
C VAL A 180 -1.01 11.18 -14.97
N GLN A 181 -0.97 12.41 -14.50
CA GLN A 181 -0.47 13.56 -15.27
C GLN A 181 1.07 13.60 -15.25
N THR A 182 1.70 13.61 -16.44
CA THR A 182 3.16 13.51 -16.64
C THR A 182 3.87 14.86 -16.84
N ALA A 183 3.16 15.97 -16.60
CA ALA A 183 3.59 17.35 -16.83
C ALA A 183 3.16 18.30 -15.71
N LEU A 184 3.89 19.42 -15.57
CA LEU A 184 3.66 20.48 -14.59
C LEU A 184 3.77 21.86 -15.28
N PRO A 185 3.10 22.92 -14.78
CA PRO A 185 2.17 22.91 -13.65
C PRO A 185 0.83 22.25 -14.03
N ARG A 186 0.07 21.75 -13.04
CA ARG A 186 -1.21 21.05 -13.24
C ARG A 186 -2.22 21.42 -12.16
N THR A 187 -3.50 21.40 -12.48
CA THR A 187 -4.59 21.53 -11.50
C THR A 187 -4.67 20.31 -10.57
N VAL A 188 -5.28 20.47 -9.39
CA VAL A 188 -5.57 19.35 -8.47
C VAL A 188 -6.83 19.58 -7.64
N GLU A 189 -7.67 18.54 -7.55
CA GLU A 189 -8.77 18.46 -6.57
C GLU A 189 -8.18 18.06 -5.21
N THR A 190 -8.34 18.91 -4.20
CA THR A 190 -7.63 18.82 -2.91
C THR A 190 -8.52 19.27 -1.75
N LEU A 191 -8.03 19.17 -0.51
CA LEU A 191 -8.77 19.55 0.70
C LEU A 191 -8.21 20.83 1.32
N CYS A 192 -9.06 21.64 1.94
CA CYS A 192 -8.64 22.67 2.88
C CYS A 192 -8.00 22.05 4.14
N PRO A 193 -6.83 22.49 4.62
CA PRO A 193 -6.23 22.00 5.86
C PRO A 193 -7.14 22.11 7.10
N GLU A 194 -7.91 23.20 7.17
CA GLU A 194 -8.73 23.51 8.34
C GLU A 194 -10.13 22.87 8.22
N CYS A 195 -11.03 23.44 7.40
CA CYS A 195 -12.40 22.96 7.26
C CYS A 195 -12.55 21.65 6.46
N SER A 196 -11.47 21.03 5.99
CA SER A 196 -11.45 19.77 5.21
C SER A 196 -12.22 19.79 3.87
N CYS A 197 -12.85 20.91 3.49
CA CYS A 197 -13.69 21.00 2.30
C CYS A 197 -12.89 20.78 1.01
N LEU A 198 -13.52 20.15 0.01
CA LEU A 198 -13.00 20.03 -1.34
C LEU A 198 -12.86 21.42 -1.97
N ILE A 199 -11.65 21.73 -2.45
CA ILE A 199 -11.24 22.97 -3.10
C ILE A 199 -10.32 22.66 -4.29
N LEU A 200 -10.11 23.65 -5.16
CA LEU A 200 -9.17 23.56 -6.26
C LEU A 200 -7.79 24.15 -5.85
N GLY A 201 -6.73 23.47 -6.26
CA GLY A 201 -5.35 23.94 -6.19
C GLY A 201 -4.58 23.65 -7.47
N ARG A 202 -3.26 23.86 -7.43
CA ARG A 202 -2.33 23.41 -8.47
C ARG A 202 -1.04 22.83 -7.91
N TYR A 203 -0.42 21.93 -8.64
CA TYR A 203 0.99 21.57 -8.47
C TYR A 203 1.84 22.40 -9.42
N TYR A 204 3.02 22.83 -8.98
CA TYR A 204 3.98 23.59 -9.80
C TYR A 204 5.43 23.30 -9.39
N VAL A 205 6.40 23.75 -10.19
CA VAL A 205 7.83 23.58 -9.93
C VAL A 205 8.44 24.92 -9.53
N ARG A 206 9.24 24.95 -8.46
CA ARG A 206 10.08 26.10 -8.12
C ARG A 206 11.31 25.67 -7.31
N GLY A 207 12.50 26.12 -7.73
CA GLY A 207 13.77 25.77 -7.07
C GLY A 207 14.12 24.27 -7.12
N GLY A 208 13.71 23.57 -8.19
CA GLY A 208 13.85 22.10 -8.31
C GLY A 208 12.81 21.29 -7.53
N VAL A 209 12.05 21.95 -6.64
CA VAL A 209 11.02 21.33 -5.78
C VAL A 209 9.66 21.37 -6.47
N VAL A 210 8.89 20.29 -6.34
CA VAL A 210 7.47 20.20 -6.70
C VAL A 210 6.63 20.63 -5.49
N TRP A 211 5.88 21.70 -5.68
CA TRP A 211 4.99 22.31 -4.69
C TRP A 211 3.53 22.03 -5.03
N ILE A 212 2.67 22.00 -4.01
CA ILE A 212 1.22 22.20 -4.13
C ILE A 212 0.87 23.56 -3.52
N GLU A 213 -0.03 24.30 -4.17
CA GLU A 213 -0.71 25.45 -3.57
C GLU A 213 -2.21 25.43 -3.84
N LYS A 214 -2.97 26.10 -2.96
CA LYS A 214 -4.43 26.12 -2.98
C LYS A 214 -4.97 27.27 -2.14
N THR A 215 -6.15 27.77 -2.49
CA THR A 215 -6.90 28.72 -1.67
C THR A 215 -8.24 28.13 -1.23
N CYS A 216 -8.58 28.30 0.05
CA CYS A 216 -9.93 28.11 0.59
C CYS A 216 -10.63 29.47 0.73
N PRO A 217 -11.90 29.64 0.27
CA PRO A 217 -12.61 30.91 0.40
C PRO A 217 -12.79 31.44 1.83
N GLU A 218 -12.72 30.58 2.85
CA GLU A 218 -12.79 30.99 4.27
C GLU A 218 -11.42 31.04 4.98
N HIS A 219 -10.47 30.21 4.59
CA HIS A 219 -9.21 30.00 5.34
C HIS A 219 -7.96 30.48 4.59
N GLY A 220 -8.14 31.09 3.41
CA GLY A 220 -7.06 31.72 2.65
C GLY A 220 -6.12 30.72 1.96
N TYR A 221 -4.85 31.13 1.84
CA TYR A 221 -3.82 30.47 1.04
C TYR A 221 -3.04 29.41 1.81
N PHE A 222 -2.78 28.27 1.17
CA PHE A 222 -1.93 27.21 1.68
C PHE A 222 -0.95 26.72 0.61
N ARG A 223 0.29 26.43 1.03
CA ARG A 223 1.35 25.81 0.22
C ARG A 223 1.98 24.63 0.97
N ASP A 224 2.48 23.62 0.26
CA ASP A 224 3.33 22.57 0.83
C ASP A 224 4.24 21.92 -0.24
N LYS A 225 5.29 21.22 0.21
CA LYS A 225 6.20 20.43 -0.65
C LYS A 225 5.61 19.05 -0.91
N ILE A 226 5.45 18.71 -2.19
CA ILE A 226 5.11 17.35 -2.63
C ILE A 226 6.38 16.50 -2.75
N ASN A 227 7.39 17.04 -3.44
CA ASN A 227 8.67 16.36 -3.63
C ASN A 227 9.82 17.35 -3.80
N THR A 228 10.95 17.13 -3.15
CA THR A 228 12.16 17.97 -3.30
C THR A 228 12.94 17.74 -4.59
N ASP A 229 12.61 16.68 -5.34
CA ASP A 229 13.22 16.34 -6.63
C ASP A 229 12.14 16.25 -7.73
N VAL A 230 12.16 17.21 -8.66
CA VAL A 230 11.23 17.30 -9.80
C VAL A 230 11.47 16.21 -10.85
N ASP A 231 12.71 15.84 -11.13
CA ASP A 231 13.01 14.84 -12.17
C ASP A 231 12.59 13.45 -11.69
N LEU A 232 12.81 13.15 -10.40
CA LEU A 232 12.33 11.92 -9.78
C LEU A 232 10.79 11.85 -9.71
N TYR A 233 10.14 12.98 -9.44
CA TYR A 233 8.67 13.09 -9.49
C TYR A 233 8.13 12.79 -10.89
N LEU A 234 8.66 13.47 -11.92
CA LEU A 234 8.22 13.30 -13.30
C LEU A 234 8.60 11.93 -13.88
N LYS A 235 9.76 11.37 -13.51
CA LYS A 235 10.11 9.97 -13.79
C LYS A 235 9.07 9.03 -13.18
N GLY A 236 8.68 9.25 -11.92
CA GLY A 236 7.65 8.49 -11.24
C GLY A 236 6.36 8.45 -12.04
N ALA A 237 5.81 9.61 -12.39
CA ALA A 237 4.59 9.72 -13.18
C ALA A 237 4.71 9.03 -14.56
N ARG A 238 5.83 9.20 -15.26
CA ARG A 238 6.08 8.64 -16.62
C ARG A 238 6.41 7.15 -16.64
N SER A 239 6.85 6.58 -15.52
CA SER A 239 7.17 5.15 -15.39
C SER A 239 5.95 4.27 -15.07
N GLY A 240 4.74 4.84 -15.03
CA GLY A 240 3.50 4.08 -14.82
C GLY A 240 3.12 3.21 -16.03
N PHE A 241 2.50 2.07 -15.76
CA PHE A 241 1.80 1.26 -16.76
C PHE A 241 0.30 1.61 -16.78
N GLU A 242 -0.52 0.86 -17.52
CA GLU A 242 -1.97 1.08 -17.52
C GLU A 242 -2.60 1.00 -16.13
N ASP A 243 -3.60 1.85 -15.87
CA ASP A 243 -4.44 1.78 -14.68
C ASP A 243 -5.24 0.46 -14.62
N GLU A 244 -5.60 0.03 -13.41
CA GLU A 244 -6.59 -1.03 -13.21
C GLU A 244 -8.02 -0.46 -13.28
N ARG A 245 -9.01 -1.35 -13.40
CA ARG A 245 -10.43 -0.97 -13.57
C ARG A 245 -11.24 -0.91 -12.26
N GLY A 246 -10.58 -0.92 -11.11
CA GLY A 246 -11.22 -0.90 -9.81
C GLY A 246 -11.83 -2.24 -9.43
N VAL A 247 -12.89 -2.18 -8.60
CA VAL A 247 -13.64 -3.36 -8.13
C VAL A 247 -14.95 -3.57 -8.90
N TYR A 248 -15.35 -4.83 -9.14
CA TYR A 248 -16.62 -5.14 -9.84
C TYR A 248 -17.86 -4.71 -9.05
N ARG A 249 -17.78 -4.79 -7.71
CA ARG A 249 -18.90 -4.53 -6.80
C ARG A 249 -18.47 -3.49 -5.75
N PRO A 250 -18.42 -2.18 -6.08
CA PRO A 250 -18.19 -1.13 -5.11
C PRO A 250 -19.33 -1.06 -4.10
N GLN A 251 -19.03 -0.72 -2.85
CA GLN A 251 -20.01 -0.52 -1.78
C GLN A 251 -20.83 0.76 -1.99
N VAL A 252 -20.26 1.75 -2.68
CA VAL A 252 -20.96 2.99 -3.07
C VAL A 252 -21.06 3.11 -4.59
N ALA A 253 -22.28 2.89 -5.09
CA ALA A 253 -22.64 3.11 -6.49
C ALA A 253 -23.10 4.56 -6.67
N GLY A 254 -22.79 5.19 -7.82
CA GLY A 254 -23.22 6.57 -8.12
C GLY A 254 -22.59 7.66 -7.24
N GLY A 255 -21.64 7.34 -6.36
CA GLY A 255 -20.94 8.28 -5.48
C GLY A 255 -20.42 9.52 -6.21
N ALA A 256 -20.88 10.71 -5.82
CA ALA A 256 -20.67 11.95 -6.55
C ALA A 256 -19.20 12.40 -6.58
N ALA A 257 -18.48 12.35 -5.45
CA ALA A 257 -17.09 12.77 -5.40
C ALA A 257 -16.21 11.98 -4.42
N CYS A 258 -14.92 11.95 -4.74
CA CYS A 258 -13.87 11.46 -3.86
C CYS A 258 -13.36 12.63 -2.99
N PRO A 259 -13.15 12.47 -1.67
CA PRO A 259 -13.42 11.30 -0.84
C PRO A 259 -14.84 11.28 -0.25
N THR A 260 -15.72 12.24 -0.57
CA THR A 260 -17.00 12.47 0.14
C THR A 260 -17.96 11.29 0.09
N ASP A 261 -17.89 10.46 -0.96
CA ASP A 261 -18.72 9.26 -1.09
C ASP A 261 -17.96 7.96 -0.76
N CYS A 262 -16.80 8.04 -0.12
CA CYS A 262 -16.09 6.86 0.35
C CYS A 262 -16.89 6.15 1.46
N GLY A 263 -17.56 5.04 1.14
CA GLY A 263 -16.90 3.72 1.26
C GLY A 263 -16.44 3.29 -0.13
N LEU A 264 -15.72 2.17 -0.29
CA LEU A 264 -15.09 1.76 -1.55
C LEU A 264 -16.01 1.91 -2.78
N CYS A 265 -15.81 2.97 -3.57
CA CYS A 265 -16.80 3.49 -4.51
C CYS A 265 -16.47 3.23 -5.97
N HIS A 266 -17.43 3.47 -6.86
CA HIS A 266 -17.27 3.24 -8.30
C HIS A 266 -16.21 4.12 -9.00
N GLN A 267 -15.73 5.20 -8.34
CA GLN A 267 -14.62 6.04 -8.80
C GLN A 267 -13.23 5.44 -8.50
N HIS A 268 -13.16 4.31 -7.78
CA HIS A 268 -11.88 3.72 -7.37
C HIS A 268 -11.28 2.88 -8.50
N HIS A 269 -9.99 3.06 -8.81
CA HIS A 269 -9.26 2.42 -9.90
C HIS A 269 -8.51 1.15 -9.45
N SER A 270 -8.23 1.00 -8.15
CA SER A 270 -7.43 -0.10 -7.61
C SER A 270 -8.27 -1.17 -6.89
N ALA A 271 -7.61 -2.23 -6.42
CA ALA A 271 -8.13 -3.18 -5.43
C ALA A 271 -7.07 -3.40 -4.33
N SER A 272 -7.42 -4.14 -3.27
CA SER A 272 -6.56 -4.33 -2.09
C SER A 272 -5.27 -5.06 -2.43
N CYS A 273 -4.14 -4.33 -2.41
CA CYS A 273 -2.80 -4.92 -2.40
C CYS A 273 -2.37 -5.25 -0.96
N LEU A 274 -2.73 -4.39 -0.01
CA LEU A 274 -2.66 -4.68 1.41
C LEU A 274 -3.99 -4.29 2.03
N ALA A 275 -4.65 -5.25 2.67
CA ALA A 275 -5.81 -4.96 3.51
C ALA A 275 -5.38 -4.67 4.95
N GLN A 276 -6.16 -3.85 5.66
CA GLN A 276 -5.95 -3.55 7.07
C GLN A 276 -7.25 -3.72 7.87
N ILE A 277 -7.16 -4.20 9.11
CA ILE A 277 -8.26 -4.19 10.08
C ILE A 277 -7.70 -3.70 11.42
N ASP A 278 -8.31 -2.67 11.99
CA ASP A 278 -7.98 -2.23 13.34
C ASP A 278 -8.67 -3.13 14.36
N LEU A 279 -7.89 -3.81 15.21
CA LEU A 279 -8.44 -4.76 16.19
C LEU A 279 -8.81 -4.09 17.52
N THR A 280 -8.15 -3.02 17.91
CA THR A 280 -8.41 -2.33 19.19
C THR A 280 -7.86 -0.92 19.15
N ASN A 281 -8.52 0.04 19.81
CA ASN A 281 -7.92 1.36 20.07
C ASN A 281 -7.10 1.43 21.37
N ARG A 282 -6.94 0.31 22.11
CA ARG A 282 -6.00 0.24 23.25
C ARG A 282 -4.55 0.23 22.74
N CYS A 283 -3.65 0.97 23.42
CA CYS A 283 -2.21 0.88 23.20
C CYS A 283 -1.44 0.86 24.52
N ASN A 284 -0.33 0.13 24.56
CA ASN A 284 0.64 0.12 25.66
C ASN A 284 1.79 1.13 25.44
N LEU A 285 1.57 2.14 24.58
CA LEU A 285 2.45 3.31 24.37
C LEU A 285 1.62 4.60 24.20
N THR A 286 2.18 5.73 24.62
CA THR A 286 1.62 7.09 24.51
C THR A 286 2.43 7.97 23.54
N CYS A 287 2.75 7.43 22.37
CA CYS A 287 3.65 8.03 21.39
C CYS A 287 3.25 9.48 20.97
N PRO A 288 4.13 10.49 21.11
CA PRO A 288 3.86 11.87 20.68
C PRO A 288 3.45 12.03 19.20
N VAL A 289 3.96 11.20 18.29
CA VAL A 289 3.65 11.27 16.84
C VAL A 289 2.54 10.31 16.38
N CYS A 290 1.65 9.87 17.28
CA CYS A 290 0.61 8.90 16.97
C CYS A 290 -0.59 9.52 16.21
N PHE A 291 -0.73 9.23 14.90
CA PHE A 291 -1.90 9.66 14.12
C PHE A 291 -3.22 9.00 14.57
N ALA A 292 -3.14 7.85 15.26
CA ALA A 292 -4.32 7.09 15.69
C ALA A 292 -4.86 7.55 17.06
N SER A 293 -4.12 8.36 17.82
CA SER A 293 -4.51 8.90 19.15
C SER A 293 -5.07 7.88 20.16
N ALA A 294 -4.78 6.59 20.00
CA ALA A 294 -5.26 5.44 20.79
C ALA A 294 -5.65 5.76 22.25
N ASN A 295 -4.66 6.15 23.08
CA ASN A 295 -4.83 6.37 24.51
C ASN A 295 -5.45 7.73 24.89
N GLN A 296 -5.93 8.53 23.93
CA GLN A 296 -6.69 9.76 24.15
C GLN A 296 -8.21 9.52 24.05
N ALA A 297 -8.64 8.36 23.53
CA ALA A 297 -10.05 8.02 23.42
C ALA A 297 -10.65 7.66 24.80
N LYS A 298 -11.75 8.32 25.18
CA LYS A 298 -12.53 7.99 26.41
C LYS A 298 -13.46 6.79 26.24
N THR A 299 -13.35 6.07 25.13
CA THR A 299 -14.25 4.97 24.72
C THR A 299 -13.43 3.85 24.12
N LEU A 300 -13.72 2.61 24.52
CA LEU A 300 -13.10 1.42 23.95
C LEU A 300 -13.72 1.13 22.58
N THR A 301 -12.90 1.12 21.54
CA THR A 301 -13.27 0.66 20.21
C THR A 301 -12.56 -0.64 19.93
N GLU A 302 -13.32 -1.73 20.00
CA GLU A 302 -12.81 -3.10 19.89
C GLU A 302 -13.90 -3.96 19.21
N PRO A 303 -13.78 -4.27 17.90
CA PRO A 303 -14.68 -5.20 17.24
C PRO A 303 -14.59 -6.58 17.88
N SER A 304 -15.72 -7.30 17.92
CA SER A 304 -15.73 -8.70 18.35
C SER A 304 -15.01 -9.58 17.31
N TYR A 305 -14.65 -10.80 17.71
CA TYR A 305 -14.08 -11.79 16.80
C TYR A 305 -14.93 -11.94 15.52
N GLU A 306 -16.25 -12.01 15.67
CA GLU A 306 -17.22 -12.21 14.59
C GLU A 306 -17.20 -11.03 13.60
N MET A 307 -17.20 -9.79 14.10
CA MET A 307 -17.04 -8.58 13.27
C MET A 307 -15.71 -8.58 12.50
N VAL A 308 -14.64 -9.09 13.11
CA VAL A 308 -13.34 -9.24 12.43
C VAL A 308 -13.39 -10.35 11.37
N VAL A 309 -14.10 -11.47 11.60
CA VAL A 309 -14.31 -12.50 10.58
C VAL A 309 -15.12 -11.96 9.40
N GLU A 310 -16.16 -11.16 9.63
CA GLU A 310 -16.90 -10.49 8.55
C GLU A 310 -15.99 -9.52 7.76
N CYS A 311 -15.20 -8.70 8.46
CA CYS A 311 -14.23 -7.79 7.84
C CYS A 311 -13.17 -8.54 7.01
N LEU A 312 -12.75 -9.74 7.45
CA LEU A 312 -11.89 -10.65 6.69
C LEU A 312 -12.63 -11.27 5.50
N GLN A 313 -13.91 -11.61 5.63
CA GLN A 313 -14.69 -12.27 4.59
C GLN A 313 -14.93 -11.34 3.39
N ALA A 314 -15.36 -10.10 3.60
CA ALA A 314 -15.52 -9.13 2.50
C ALA A 314 -14.20 -8.80 1.76
N LEU A 315 -13.06 -8.97 2.41
CA LEU A 315 -11.74 -8.88 1.77
C LEU A 315 -11.43 -10.09 0.89
N ARG A 316 -11.95 -11.28 1.22
CA ARG A 316 -11.87 -12.50 0.39
C ARG A 316 -12.95 -12.53 -0.70
N ASP A 317 -14.06 -11.82 -0.53
CA ASP A 317 -15.12 -11.64 -1.56
C ASP A 317 -14.87 -10.43 -2.47
N GLN A 318 -13.73 -9.74 -2.32
CA GLN A 318 -13.34 -8.65 -3.22
C GLN A 318 -13.03 -9.20 -4.63
N HIS A 319 -13.51 -8.49 -5.65
CA HIS A 319 -13.24 -8.78 -7.05
C HIS A 319 -12.83 -7.50 -7.80
N PRO A 320 -11.95 -7.55 -8.83
CA PRO A 320 -11.62 -8.71 -9.67
C PRO A 320 -10.75 -9.80 -9.03
N TYR A 321 -10.00 -9.47 -7.97
CA TYR A 321 -9.21 -10.43 -7.21
C TYR A 321 -9.36 -10.24 -5.70
N PRO A 322 -9.32 -11.34 -4.92
CA PRO A 322 -9.48 -11.29 -3.47
C PRO A 322 -8.19 -10.79 -2.81
N ALA A 323 -8.29 -10.09 -1.68
CA ALA A 323 -7.12 -9.68 -0.92
C ALA A 323 -6.37 -10.91 -0.41
N THR A 324 -5.06 -11.02 -0.70
CA THR A 324 -4.22 -12.15 -0.28
C THR A 324 -3.23 -11.80 0.84
N ALA A 325 -3.18 -10.53 1.24
CA ALA A 325 -2.41 -10.00 2.36
C ALA A 325 -3.31 -9.15 3.26
N ILE A 326 -3.18 -9.36 4.57
CA ILE A 326 -3.90 -8.65 5.64
C ILE A 326 -2.89 -8.20 6.68
N GLN A 327 -3.04 -6.98 7.20
CA GLN A 327 -2.27 -6.44 8.31
C GLN A 327 -3.22 -6.04 9.44
N PHE A 328 -3.01 -6.59 10.62
CA PHE A 328 -3.73 -6.16 11.83
C PHE A 328 -3.09 -4.90 12.41
N THR A 329 -3.92 -3.93 12.78
CA THR A 329 -3.54 -2.55 13.17
C THR A 329 -4.43 -2.10 14.36
N GLY A 330 -4.26 -0.87 14.84
CA GLY A 330 -5.09 -0.24 15.87
C GLY A 330 -4.27 0.73 16.70
N GLY A 331 -4.40 0.65 18.02
CA GLY A 331 -3.35 1.07 18.95
C GLY A 331 -2.18 0.07 18.93
N GLU A 332 -2.30 -1.02 19.70
CA GLU A 332 -1.40 -2.18 19.61
C GLU A 332 -2.23 -3.47 19.46
N PRO A 333 -2.20 -4.17 18.30
CA PRO A 333 -3.13 -5.27 18.02
C PRO A 333 -2.97 -6.49 18.94
N THR A 334 -1.78 -6.68 19.51
CA THR A 334 -1.49 -7.75 20.48
C THR A 334 -2.17 -7.56 21.85
N LEU A 335 -2.93 -6.47 22.03
CA LEU A 335 -3.79 -6.23 23.19
C LEU A 335 -5.26 -6.64 22.98
N HIS A 336 -5.63 -7.17 21.80
CA HIS A 336 -6.96 -7.74 21.57
C HIS A 336 -7.05 -9.16 22.16
N PRO A 337 -8.10 -9.51 22.92
CA PRO A 337 -8.20 -10.81 23.59
C PRO A 337 -8.20 -12.01 22.61
N ASP A 338 -8.81 -11.86 21.44
CA ASP A 338 -8.85 -12.90 20.41
C ASP A 338 -7.67 -12.82 19.42
N PHE A 339 -6.65 -11.99 19.62
CA PHE A 339 -5.59 -11.74 18.62
C PHE A 339 -5.03 -13.03 17.97
N LEU A 340 -4.65 -14.03 18.76
CA LEU A 340 -4.11 -15.30 18.25
C LEU A 340 -5.17 -16.16 17.54
N ARG A 341 -6.45 -16.04 17.91
CA ARG A 341 -7.60 -16.71 17.26
C ARG A 341 -7.91 -16.03 15.91
N ILE A 342 -7.84 -14.70 15.85
CA ILE A 342 -7.99 -13.88 14.64
C ILE A 342 -6.88 -14.19 13.62
N VAL A 343 -5.62 -14.29 14.07
CA VAL A 343 -4.49 -14.68 13.20
C VAL A 343 -4.68 -16.08 12.62
N ARG A 344 -5.09 -17.07 13.45
CA ARG A 344 -5.45 -18.42 12.97
C ARG A 344 -6.56 -18.39 11.93
N GLN A 345 -7.63 -17.64 12.19
CA GLN A 345 -8.77 -17.52 11.29
C GLN A 345 -8.36 -16.91 9.93
N ALA A 346 -7.57 -15.84 9.92
CA ALA A 346 -7.07 -15.25 8.68
C ALA A 346 -6.17 -16.22 7.89
N SER A 347 -5.30 -16.98 8.57
CA SER A 347 -4.52 -18.04 7.93
C SER A 347 -5.44 -19.11 7.29
N ALA A 348 -6.45 -19.59 8.03
CA ALA A 348 -7.42 -20.57 7.55
C ALA A 348 -8.28 -20.07 6.36
N MET A 349 -8.63 -18.79 6.33
CA MET A 349 -9.35 -18.13 5.21
C MET A 349 -8.48 -17.93 3.95
N GLY A 350 -7.22 -18.37 3.98
CA GLY A 350 -6.32 -18.36 2.83
C GLY A 350 -5.62 -17.03 2.57
N PHE A 351 -5.48 -16.16 3.58
CA PHE A 351 -4.58 -15.01 3.50
C PHE A 351 -3.12 -15.49 3.48
N SER A 352 -2.51 -15.50 2.29
CA SER A 352 -1.17 -16.02 2.03
C SER A 352 -0.01 -15.32 2.78
N HIS A 353 -0.31 -14.17 3.39
CA HIS A 353 0.63 -13.27 4.03
C HIS A 353 -0.09 -12.46 5.12
N VAL A 354 -0.20 -13.02 6.32
CA VAL A 354 -0.77 -12.36 7.51
C VAL A 354 0.31 -11.52 8.20
N GLN A 355 0.04 -10.25 8.44
CA GLN A 355 0.94 -9.29 9.09
C GLN A 355 0.34 -8.68 10.36
N ILE A 356 1.21 -8.07 11.17
CA ILE A 356 0.82 -7.15 12.25
C ILE A 356 1.63 -5.86 12.16
N ALA A 357 0.96 -4.70 12.23
CA ALA A 357 1.59 -3.42 12.56
C ALA A 357 1.70 -3.32 14.08
N THR A 358 2.93 -3.32 14.62
CA THR A 358 3.15 -3.47 16.06
C THR A 358 4.33 -2.65 16.57
N ASN A 359 4.25 -2.24 17.83
CA ASN A 359 5.37 -1.73 18.59
C ASN A 359 6.34 -2.84 19.05
N GLY A 360 5.96 -4.11 18.92
CA GLY A 360 6.82 -5.27 19.17
C GLY A 360 7.03 -5.61 20.64
N LEU A 361 6.44 -4.89 21.60
CA LEU A 361 6.58 -5.16 23.05
C LEU A 361 6.21 -6.62 23.38
N ARG A 362 5.04 -7.08 22.93
CA ARG A 362 4.59 -8.48 23.12
C ARG A 362 5.40 -9.48 22.31
N ILE A 363 6.00 -9.10 21.17
CA ILE A 363 6.81 -10.03 20.34
C ILE A 363 8.23 -10.22 20.92
N ALA A 364 8.69 -9.34 21.82
CA ALA A 364 9.89 -9.58 22.62
C ALA A 364 9.67 -10.63 23.73
N GLU A 365 8.42 -10.97 24.07
CA GLU A 365 8.09 -12.16 24.86
C GLU A 365 8.18 -13.39 23.94
N ARG A 366 9.12 -14.30 24.24
CA ARG A 366 9.41 -15.45 23.37
C ARG A 366 8.19 -16.35 23.16
N ASP A 367 7.53 -16.72 24.25
CA ASP A 367 6.36 -17.61 24.25
C ASP A 367 5.20 -17.06 23.42
N PHE A 368 5.02 -15.73 23.42
CA PHE A 368 4.01 -15.05 22.61
C PHE A 368 4.41 -15.00 21.13
N ALA A 369 5.69 -14.77 20.82
CA ALA A 369 6.20 -14.85 19.45
C ALA A 369 6.05 -16.27 18.86
N GLU A 370 6.36 -17.31 19.63
CA GLU A 370 6.18 -18.71 19.24
C GLU A 370 4.69 -19.04 19.02
N GLN A 371 3.80 -18.59 19.92
CA GLN A 371 2.35 -18.72 19.74
C GLN A 371 1.81 -17.95 18.52
N ALA A 372 2.32 -16.76 18.24
CA ALA A 372 1.91 -15.95 17.08
C ALA A 372 2.37 -16.58 15.76
N ALA A 373 3.60 -17.10 15.70
CA ALA A 373 4.09 -17.85 14.55
C ALA A 373 3.29 -19.14 14.33
N ALA A 374 3.01 -19.91 15.40
CA ALA A 374 2.16 -21.10 15.35
C ALA A 374 0.70 -20.80 14.96
N ALA A 375 0.20 -19.59 15.28
CA ALA A 375 -1.09 -19.11 14.82
C ALA A 375 -1.12 -18.77 13.31
N GLY A 376 0.04 -18.63 12.65
CA GLY A 376 0.16 -18.28 11.23
C GLY A 376 0.57 -16.83 10.95
N LEU A 377 1.02 -16.07 11.96
CA LEU A 377 1.62 -14.76 11.73
C LEU A 377 2.89 -14.91 10.88
N HIS A 378 2.98 -14.18 9.77
CA HIS A 378 4.07 -14.34 8.80
C HIS A 378 5.10 -13.21 8.87
N THR A 379 4.63 -11.97 9.05
CA THR A 379 5.49 -10.78 8.96
C THR A 379 5.11 -9.74 10.03
N LEU A 380 6.10 -9.27 10.78
CA LEU A 380 5.98 -8.03 11.54
C LEU A 380 6.20 -6.82 10.62
N TYR A 381 5.29 -5.87 10.68
CA TYR A 381 5.46 -4.51 10.22
C TYR A 381 5.86 -3.68 11.46
N LEU A 382 7.15 -3.79 11.82
CA LEU A 382 7.69 -3.40 13.13
C LEU A 382 8.06 -1.92 13.16
N GLN A 383 7.43 -1.16 14.05
CA GLN A 383 7.82 0.22 14.33
C GLN A 383 9.29 0.27 14.79
N PHE A 384 10.16 0.98 14.07
CA PHE A 384 11.62 0.99 14.28
C PHE A 384 12.22 2.31 13.79
N ASP A 385 12.41 3.31 14.66
CA ASP A 385 12.71 4.69 14.25
C ASP A 385 14.20 5.03 14.10
N GLY A 386 15.10 4.11 14.48
CA GLY A 386 16.55 4.33 14.44
C GLY A 386 17.34 3.33 15.28
N LEU A 387 18.65 3.57 15.38
CA LEU A 387 19.58 2.89 16.29
C LEU A 387 20.03 3.79 17.46
N ASP A 388 19.38 4.93 17.64
CA ASP A 388 19.59 5.86 18.74
C ASP A 388 18.36 5.85 19.66
N GLU A 389 18.57 5.47 20.93
CA GLU A 389 17.52 5.36 21.94
C GLU A 389 16.80 6.68 22.21
N ASN A 390 17.44 7.83 21.93
CA ASN A 390 16.83 9.14 22.07
C ASN A 390 15.71 9.38 21.05
N GLN A 391 15.74 8.71 19.89
CA GLN A 391 14.68 8.82 18.90
C GLN A 391 13.41 8.11 19.36
N TYR A 392 13.53 6.95 20.04
CA TYR A 392 12.38 6.29 20.68
C TYR A 392 11.82 7.13 21.84
N ARG A 393 12.67 7.76 22.66
CA ARG A 393 12.23 8.73 23.68
C ARG A 393 11.43 9.89 23.06
N ARG A 394 11.93 10.50 21.98
CA ARG A 394 11.29 11.63 21.28
C ARG A 394 9.97 11.25 20.58
N LEU A 395 9.96 10.16 19.81
CA LEU A 395 8.86 9.80 18.91
C LEU A 395 7.82 8.87 19.57
N ARG A 396 8.24 8.07 20.56
CA ARG A 396 7.41 7.04 21.23
C ARG A 396 7.24 7.26 22.73
N GLY A 397 7.92 8.24 23.31
CA GLY A 397 7.79 8.63 24.73
C GLY A 397 8.66 7.85 25.72
N GLN A 398 9.28 6.74 25.30
CA GLN A 398 10.10 5.87 26.16
C GLN A 398 11.21 5.16 25.36
N PRO A 399 12.30 4.70 26.01
CA PRO A 399 13.29 3.84 25.37
C PRO A 399 12.65 2.51 24.92
N LEU A 400 13.06 2.01 23.75
CA LEU A 400 12.51 0.81 23.12
C LEU A 400 13.52 -0.01 22.31
N LEU A 401 14.72 0.50 21.99
CA LEU A 401 15.63 -0.12 21.02
C LEU A 401 15.95 -1.58 21.36
N GLU A 402 16.34 -1.86 22.61
CA GLU A 402 16.61 -3.23 23.09
C GLU A 402 15.40 -4.17 22.92
N THR A 403 14.19 -3.66 23.10
CA THR A 403 12.97 -4.45 22.86
C THR A 403 12.71 -4.70 21.38
N LYS A 404 13.14 -3.80 20.48
CA LYS A 404 13.13 -4.06 19.03
C LYS A 404 14.10 -5.17 18.64
N LEU A 405 15.31 -5.14 19.18
CA LEU A 405 16.34 -6.15 18.92
C LEU A 405 15.86 -7.53 19.37
N ARG A 406 15.36 -7.66 20.60
CA ARG A 406 14.78 -8.92 21.12
C ARG A 406 13.59 -9.43 20.29
N ALA A 407 12.71 -8.54 19.84
CA ALA A 407 11.61 -8.92 18.93
C ALA A 407 12.12 -9.41 17.56
N ILE A 408 13.21 -8.86 17.04
CA ILE A 408 13.86 -9.32 15.79
C ILE A 408 14.51 -10.70 15.99
N GLU A 409 15.18 -10.95 17.13
CA GLU A 409 15.71 -12.28 17.45
C GLU A 409 14.60 -13.33 17.61
N ASN A 410 13.49 -13.00 18.26
CA ASN A 410 12.35 -13.90 18.36
C ASN A 410 11.73 -14.20 16.98
N CYS A 411 11.66 -13.22 16.07
CA CYS A 411 11.28 -13.45 14.67
C CYS A 411 12.25 -14.39 13.94
N ARG A 412 13.56 -14.21 14.15
CA ARG A 412 14.60 -15.08 13.58
C ARG A 412 14.48 -16.52 14.08
N ALA A 413 14.23 -16.72 15.38
CA ALA A 413 14.03 -18.05 15.98
C ALA A 413 12.74 -18.75 15.51
N THR A 414 11.66 -17.99 15.32
CA THR A 414 10.34 -18.50 14.88
C THR A 414 10.17 -18.61 13.36
N GLY A 415 11.11 -18.09 12.58
CA GLY A 415 11.04 -18.04 11.12
C GLY A 415 10.09 -16.98 10.54
N MET A 416 9.48 -16.13 11.40
CA MET A 416 8.77 -14.93 10.98
C MET A 416 9.71 -13.94 10.26
N LYS A 417 9.16 -13.07 9.41
CA LYS A 417 9.93 -12.00 8.75
C LYS A 417 9.62 -10.64 9.34
N VAL A 418 10.54 -9.70 9.14
CA VAL A 418 10.41 -8.31 9.60
C VAL A 418 10.47 -7.37 8.41
N CYS A 419 9.51 -6.44 8.38
CA CYS A 419 9.60 -5.18 7.68
C CYS A 419 9.87 -4.10 8.73
N LEU A 420 10.96 -3.34 8.60
CA LEU A 420 11.25 -2.21 9.49
C LEU A 420 10.45 -0.98 9.06
N VAL A 421 9.84 -0.29 10.03
CA VAL A 421 8.92 0.83 9.80
C VAL A 421 9.33 2.03 10.66
N PRO A 422 10.31 2.83 10.22
CA PRO A 422 10.58 4.13 10.82
C PRO A 422 9.52 5.15 10.40
N THR A 423 9.00 5.90 11.37
CA THR A 423 8.45 7.22 11.07
C THR A 423 9.62 8.20 10.93
N ILE A 424 9.74 8.88 9.80
CA ILE A 424 10.81 9.86 9.53
C ILE A 424 10.24 11.28 9.60
N VAL A 425 10.90 12.13 10.37
CA VAL A 425 10.64 13.57 10.47
C VAL A 425 11.96 14.30 10.21
N ARG A 426 11.96 15.25 9.26
CA ARG A 426 13.15 16.06 8.95
C ARG A 426 13.55 16.87 10.19
N THR A 427 14.87 17.02 10.39
CA THR A 427 15.51 17.61 11.59
C THR A 427 15.28 16.87 12.92
N VAL A 428 14.72 15.66 12.92
CA VAL A 428 14.52 14.87 14.16
C VAL A 428 15.29 13.55 14.09
N ASN A 429 15.03 12.73 13.07
CA ASN A 429 15.60 11.40 12.89
C ASN A 429 15.87 11.01 11.41
N ASP A 430 15.90 11.97 10.49
CA ASP A 430 16.31 11.77 9.10
C ASP A 430 17.77 11.25 9.00
N ASP A 431 18.62 11.56 9.98
CA ASP A 431 19.96 10.99 10.13
C ASP A 431 19.98 9.44 10.33
N GLN A 432 18.84 8.85 10.73
CA GLN A 432 18.74 7.41 10.97
C GLN A 432 18.56 6.61 9.68
N VAL A 433 18.16 7.22 8.56
CA VAL A 433 17.85 6.49 7.30
C VAL A 433 19.03 5.61 6.86
N ALA A 434 20.23 6.16 6.84
CA ALA A 434 21.45 5.42 6.48
C ALA A 434 21.83 4.32 7.50
N LYS A 435 21.46 4.49 8.78
CA LYS A 435 21.75 3.54 9.87
C LYS A 435 20.80 2.34 9.82
N ILE A 436 19.50 2.61 9.64
CA ILE A 436 18.44 1.60 9.48
C ILE A 436 18.68 0.77 8.22
N PHE A 437 19.11 1.39 7.12
CA PHE A 437 19.47 0.67 5.90
C PHE A 437 20.59 -0.35 6.13
N ARG A 438 21.72 0.06 6.73
CA ARG A 438 22.86 -0.84 7.02
C ARG A 438 22.46 -1.98 7.94
N PHE A 439 21.75 -1.69 9.03
CA PHE A 439 21.25 -2.69 9.96
C PHE A 439 20.32 -3.72 9.30
N ALA A 440 19.46 -3.30 8.38
CA ALA A 440 18.58 -4.19 7.61
C ALA A 440 19.37 -5.08 6.63
N VAL A 441 20.46 -4.59 6.04
CA VAL A 441 21.37 -5.37 5.19
C VAL A 441 22.12 -6.42 6.02
N GLU A 442 22.64 -6.04 7.19
CA GLU A 442 23.30 -6.96 8.11
C GLU A 442 22.36 -8.07 8.62
N ASN A 443 21.09 -7.75 8.82
CA ASN A 443 20.05 -8.64 9.33
C ASN A 443 19.09 -9.16 8.23
N ALA A 444 19.55 -9.20 6.98
CA ALA A 444 18.75 -9.61 5.83
C ALA A 444 18.31 -11.10 5.83
N ASP A 445 18.68 -11.88 6.85
CA ASP A 445 18.13 -13.22 7.09
C ASP A 445 16.70 -13.17 7.66
N VAL A 446 16.39 -12.18 8.50
CA VAL A 446 15.07 -11.98 9.13
C VAL A 446 14.35 -10.74 8.59
N ILE A 447 15.07 -9.66 8.29
CA ILE A 447 14.50 -8.45 7.68
C ILE A 447 14.46 -8.60 6.16
N SER A 448 13.26 -8.50 5.57
CA SER A 448 13.04 -8.56 4.11
C SER A 448 12.72 -7.19 3.49
N ALA A 449 12.39 -6.19 4.30
CA ALA A 449 11.98 -4.88 3.82
C ALA A 449 12.24 -3.76 4.84
N ILE A 450 12.35 -2.54 4.33
CA ILE A 450 12.20 -1.29 5.05
C ILE A 450 11.12 -0.47 4.35
N SER A 451 10.14 -0.02 5.13
CA SER A 451 9.04 0.84 4.69
C SER A 451 9.12 2.15 5.45
N TYR A 452 9.97 3.07 4.99
CA TYR A 452 10.09 4.40 5.57
C TYR A 452 8.77 5.16 5.43
N GLN A 453 8.29 5.75 6.52
CA GLN A 453 7.05 6.54 6.53
C GLN A 453 7.39 8.00 6.88
N PRO A 454 7.54 8.88 5.88
CA PRO A 454 7.56 10.32 6.13
C PRO A 454 6.27 10.73 6.86
N VAL A 455 6.38 11.57 7.89
CA VAL A 455 5.25 11.94 8.72
C VAL A 455 4.15 12.69 7.95
N ALA A 456 2.89 12.33 8.24
CA ALA A 456 1.71 13.06 7.83
C ALA A 456 1.24 13.94 9.01
N PHE A 457 1.15 15.24 8.81
CA PHE A 457 0.81 16.20 9.86
C PHE A 457 -0.71 16.31 10.02
N THR A 458 -1.28 15.44 10.86
CA THR A 458 -2.72 15.36 11.13
C THR A 458 -3.18 16.20 12.32
N GLY A 459 -2.23 16.69 13.14
CA GLY A 459 -2.48 17.63 14.23
C GLY A 459 -2.31 19.11 13.83
N ARG A 460 -2.47 20.02 14.78
CA ARG A 460 -2.13 21.44 14.59
C ARG A 460 -0.61 21.61 14.59
N ILE A 461 -0.09 22.35 13.61
CA ILE A 461 1.33 22.69 13.43
C ILE A 461 1.40 24.06 12.75
N SER A 462 2.43 24.88 13.02
CA SER A 462 2.59 26.13 12.26
C SER A 462 3.09 25.85 10.84
N HIS A 463 2.76 26.72 9.89
CA HIS A 463 3.21 26.56 8.50
C HIS A 463 4.75 26.51 8.38
N ARG A 464 5.47 27.24 9.24
CA ARG A 464 6.94 27.23 9.31
C ARG A 464 7.49 25.89 9.77
N GLU A 465 6.94 25.31 10.83
CA GLU A 465 7.36 23.99 11.34
C GLU A 465 7.03 22.89 10.33
N LEU A 466 5.84 22.94 9.70
CA LEU A 466 5.43 22.05 8.62
C LEU A 466 6.46 22.07 7.47
N GLU A 467 6.79 23.26 6.96
CA GLU A 467 7.73 23.42 5.84
C GLU A 467 9.16 22.97 6.21
N GLN A 468 9.59 23.18 7.47
CA GLN A 468 10.88 22.71 7.96
C GLN A 468 10.93 21.17 8.15
N GLN A 469 9.90 20.57 8.75
CA GLN A 469 9.85 19.14 9.10
C GLN A 469 9.35 18.23 7.97
N ARG A 470 8.77 18.79 6.90
CA ARG A 470 8.34 18.01 5.72
C ARG A 470 9.54 17.37 5.01
N TYR A 471 9.56 16.04 5.08
CA TYR A 471 10.46 15.11 4.40
C TYR A 471 9.68 14.41 3.28
N THR A 472 10.26 14.25 2.10
CA THR A 472 9.59 13.71 0.89
C THR A 472 10.22 12.41 0.38
N LEU A 473 9.63 11.81 -0.66
CA LEU A 473 10.18 10.61 -1.29
C LEU A 473 11.48 10.87 -2.09
N GLY A 474 11.69 12.10 -2.56
CA GLY A 474 12.95 12.57 -3.14
C GLY A 474 14.05 12.67 -2.10
N ASP A 475 13.77 13.29 -0.95
CA ASP A 475 14.70 13.31 0.19
C ASP A 475 15.16 11.88 0.55
N LEU A 476 14.20 10.96 0.66
CA LEU A 476 14.49 9.55 0.93
C LEU A 476 15.33 8.87 -0.16
N ALA A 477 15.06 9.13 -1.43
CA ALA A 477 15.82 8.53 -2.53
C ALA A 477 17.27 9.03 -2.52
N HIS A 478 17.49 10.32 -2.28
CA HIS A 478 18.83 10.90 -2.12
C HIS A 478 19.53 10.34 -0.87
N ASP A 479 18.84 10.21 0.26
CA ASP A 479 19.42 9.69 1.51
C ASP A 479 19.81 8.21 1.40
N LEU A 480 18.95 7.40 0.76
CA LEU A 480 19.25 5.99 0.46
C LEU A 480 20.36 5.85 -0.58
N ALA A 481 20.40 6.68 -1.62
CA ALA A 481 21.48 6.65 -2.62
C ALA A 481 22.86 6.86 -1.96
N ARG A 482 22.98 7.88 -1.09
CA ARG A 482 24.22 8.19 -0.36
C ARG A 482 24.72 7.08 0.57
N CYS A 483 23.87 6.11 0.98
CA CYS A 483 24.27 5.02 1.87
C CYS A 483 24.28 3.61 1.26
N SER A 484 23.78 3.44 0.02
CA SER A 484 23.55 2.11 -0.58
C SER A 484 24.27 1.85 -1.91
N GLY A 485 24.96 2.86 -2.47
CA GLY A 485 25.56 2.77 -3.81
C GLY A 485 24.52 2.70 -4.94
N ALA A 486 23.25 2.98 -4.63
CA ALA A 486 22.21 3.22 -5.61
C ALA A 486 22.35 4.60 -6.26
N ASP A 487 21.89 4.71 -7.49
CA ASP A 487 21.76 5.97 -8.22
C ASP A 487 20.29 6.38 -8.28
N VAL A 488 20.00 7.65 -7.97
CA VAL A 488 18.63 8.17 -7.84
C VAL A 488 17.82 7.99 -9.12
N GLN A 489 18.41 8.27 -10.28
CA GLN A 489 17.72 8.22 -11.57
C GLN A 489 17.72 6.82 -12.20
N ARG A 490 18.69 5.96 -11.90
CA ARG A 490 18.71 4.56 -12.36
C ARG A 490 17.87 3.62 -11.51
N ASP A 491 17.97 3.69 -10.18
CA ASP A 491 17.59 2.56 -9.32
C ASP A 491 16.25 2.72 -8.57
N PHE A 492 15.71 3.94 -8.43
CA PHE A 492 14.49 4.18 -7.66
C PHE A 492 13.24 4.35 -8.54
N PHE A 493 12.13 3.72 -8.15
CA PHE A 493 10.90 3.60 -8.95
C PHE A 493 9.65 3.66 -8.06
N PRO A 494 8.47 4.03 -8.63
CA PRO A 494 7.21 3.95 -7.90
C PRO A 494 6.79 2.49 -7.72
N LEU A 495 6.03 2.19 -6.67
CA LEU A 495 5.52 0.84 -6.40
C LEU A 495 4.62 0.29 -7.52
N SER A 496 4.01 1.15 -8.34
CA SER A 496 3.22 0.73 -9.51
C SER A 496 4.04 0.21 -10.68
N PHE A 497 5.35 0.47 -10.71
CA PHE A 497 6.25 -0.03 -11.76
C PHE A 497 6.34 -1.56 -11.79
N ILE A 498 6.09 -2.25 -10.67
CA ILE A 498 6.09 -3.72 -10.61
C ILE A 498 4.74 -4.37 -10.97
N ALA A 499 3.72 -3.61 -11.37
CA ALA A 499 2.40 -4.14 -11.76
C ALA A 499 2.45 -5.23 -12.87
N PRO A 500 3.31 -5.13 -13.91
CA PRO A 500 3.46 -6.20 -14.91
C PRO A 500 3.92 -7.54 -14.33
N LEU A 501 4.63 -7.56 -13.20
CA LEU A 501 5.05 -8.79 -12.54
C LEU A 501 3.86 -9.58 -12.01
N GLY A 502 2.90 -8.92 -11.35
CA GLY A 502 1.65 -9.56 -10.92
C GLY A 502 0.87 -10.11 -12.10
N ARG A 503 0.78 -9.34 -13.19
CA ARG A 503 0.10 -9.74 -14.43
C ARG A 503 0.73 -10.97 -15.10
N ILE A 504 2.04 -10.98 -15.33
CA ILE A 504 2.69 -12.15 -15.97
C ILE A 504 2.64 -13.39 -15.06
N LEU A 505 2.82 -13.24 -13.74
CA LEU A 505 2.71 -14.34 -12.78
C LEU A 505 1.30 -14.96 -12.75
N GLN A 506 0.25 -14.15 -12.95
CA GLN A 506 -1.12 -14.66 -13.11
C GLN A 506 -1.26 -15.57 -14.34
N THR A 507 -0.56 -15.28 -15.44
CA THR A 507 -0.57 -16.15 -16.63
C THR A 507 0.13 -17.50 -16.42
N LEU A 508 1.03 -17.61 -15.43
CA LEU A 508 1.79 -18.85 -15.20
C LEU A 508 0.96 -19.94 -14.50
N ASP A 509 0.25 -19.59 -13.42
CA ASP A 509 -0.52 -20.54 -12.63
C ASP A 509 -2.05 -20.35 -12.74
N GLY A 510 -2.50 -19.30 -13.42
CA GLY A 510 -3.93 -18.96 -13.57
C GLY A 510 -4.59 -18.42 -12.31
N LYS A 511 -3.84 -18.21 -11.22
CA LYS A 511 -4.38 -17.66 -9.96
C LYS A 511 -4.25 -16.13 -10.00
N PRO A 512 -5.32 -15.37 -9.66
CA PRO A 512 -5.21 -13.92 -9.58
C PRO A 512 -4.08 -13.48 -8.65
N LYS A 513 -3.34 -12.45 -9.05
CA LYS A 513 -2.25 -11.85 -8.28
C LYS A 513 -2.61 -10.41 -7.94
N ILE A 514 -2.09 -9.94 -6.82
CA ILE A 514 -2.06 -8.52 -6.48
C ILE A 514 -1.36 -7.75 -7.61
N ARG A 515 -1.92 -6.60 -8.00
CA ARG A 515 -1.34 -5.66 -8.96
C ARG A 515 -1.31 -4.26 -8.35
N PRO A 516 -0.14 -3.76 -7.90
CA PRO A 516 -0.04 -2.41 -7.34
C PRO A 516 -0.33 -1.37 -8.43
N SER A 517 -1.57 -0.90 -8.49
CA SER A 517 -2.06 0.12 -9.42
C SER A 517 -2.10 1.50 -8.75
N CYS A 518 -1.17 1.76 -7.82
CA CYS A 518 -1.14 2.98 -7.04
C CYS A 518 -0.57 4.17 -7.82
N HIS A 519 -0.99 5.37 -7.45
CA HIS A 519 -0.36 6.60 -7.93
C HIS A 519 1.14 6.61 -7.59
N SER A 520 1.98 7.14 -8.49
CA SER A 520 3.45 7.17 -8.37
C SER A 520 3.92 7.65 -7.00
N ASP A 521 3.33 8.75 -6.54
CA ASP A 521 3.73 9.51 -5.36
C ASP A 521 3.31 8.85 -4.03
N CYS A 522 2.62 7.71 -4.06
CA CYS A 522 2.19 7.01 -2.85
C CYS A 522 3.29 6.14 -2.24
N ALA A 523 4.12 5.50 -3.05
CA ALA A 523 5.27 4.74 -2.56
C ALA A 523 6.36 4.65 -3.64
N PHE A 524 7.61 4.88 -3.23
CA PHE A 524 8.76 5.00 -4.13
C PHE A 524 10.01 4.43 -3.46
N GLY A 525 10.83 3.67 -4.18
CA GLY A 525 11.95 2.95 -3.57
C GLY A 525 12.76 2.11 -4.54
N SER A 526 13.64 1.26 -3.98
CA SER A 526 14.44 0.31 -4.74
C SER A 526 14.50 -1.07 -4.08
N TYR A 527 14.95 -2.05 -4.85
CA TYR A 527 15.24 -3.40 -4.39
C TYR A 527 16.74 -3.65 -4.51
N PHE A 528 17.28 -4.35 -3.52
CA PHE A 528 18.70 -4.67 -3.38
C PHE A 528 18.87 -6.18 -3.27
N PHE A 529 19.89 -6.71 -3.93
CA PHE A 529 20.47 -7.99 -3.54
C PHE A 529 21.41 -7.78 -2.36
N VAL A 530 21.26 -8.60 -1.33
CA VAL A 530 22.22 -8.69 -0.22
C VAL A 530 23.08 -9.92 -0.44
N THR A 531 24.40 -9.73 -0.49
CA THR A 531 25.38 -10.81 -0.66
C THR A 531 25.57 -11.59 0.65
N PRO A 532 26.17 -12.79 0.63
CA PRO A 532 26.56 -13.50 1.86
C PRO A 532 27.50 -12.67 2.77
N GLU A 533 28.30 -11.79 2.17
CA GLU A 533 29.23 -10.86 2.83
C GLU A 533 28.55 -9.59 3.37
N ARG A 534 27.21 -9.51 3.32
CA ARG A 534 26.39 -8.35 3.74
C ARG A 534 26.62 -7.07 2.94
N GLU A 535 27.02 -7.16 1.68
CA GLU A 535 26.97 -6.02 0.76
C GLU A 535 25.58 -5.87 0.12
N ALA A 536 25.13 -4.63 -0.08
CA ALA A 536 23.89 -4.32 -0.82
C ALA A 536 24.21 -3.89 -2.26
N ILE A 537 23.58 -4.54 -3.24
CA ILE A 537 23.74 -4.26 -4.68
C ILE A 537 22.35 -3.92 -5.27
N PRO A 538 22.11 -2.71 -5.79
CA PRO A 538 20.83 -2.34 -6.39
C PRO A 538 20.50 -3.25 -7.58
N ILE A 539 19.26 -3.78 -7.65
CA ILE A 539 18.85 -4.66 -8.76
C ILE A 539 18.93 -3.96 -10.13
N PRO A 540 18.53 -2.68 -10.31
CA PRO A 540 18.59 -2.01 -11.61
C PRO A 540 20.01 -1.63 -12.09
N LYS A 541 21.02 -1.75 -11.21
CA LYS A 541 22.45 -1.73 -11.57
C LYS A 541 22.89 -3.02 -12.29
N VAL A 542 22.19 -4.13 -12.06
CA VAL A 542 22.47 -5.45 -12.66
C VAL A 542 21.54 -5.74 -13.84
N PHE A 543 20.29 -5.27 -13.82
CA PHE A 543 19.29 -5.47 -14.88
C PHE A 543 18.75 -4.14 -15.41
N ASP A 544 18.55 -4.06 -16.72
CA ASP A 544 17.73 -3.03 -17.33
C ASP A 544 16.26 -3.27 -16.98
N ILE A 545 15.82 -2.60 -15.92
CA ILE A 545 14.55 -2.89 -15.26
C ILE A 545 13.32 -2.40 -16.05
N PHE A 546 13.47 -1.36 -16.88
CA PHE A 546 12.48 -0.96 -17.88
C PHE A 546 12.31 -2.09 -18.89
N ARG A 547 13.41 -2.53 -19.52
CA ARG A 547 13.39 -3.64 -20.50
C ARG A 547 12.77 -4.92 -19.94
N VAL A 548 12.95 -5.20 -18.65
CA VAL A 548 12.22 -6.28 -17.94
C VAL A 548 10.72 -6.00 -17.93
N PHE A 549 10.25 -4.93 -17.29
CA PHE A 549 8.81 -4.76 -17.05
C PHE A 549 8.01 -4.42 -18.31
N ASP A 550 8.57 -3.70 -19.27
CA ASP A 550 7.95 -3.46 -20.58
C ASP A 550 7.74 -4.79 -21.32
N GLY A 551 8.79 -5.62 -21.39
CA GLY A 551 8.75 -6.93 -22.02
C GLY A 551 7.79 -7.90 -21.33
N LEU A 552 7.72 -7.88 -19.99
CA LEU A 552 6.74 -8.66 -19.24
C LEU A 552 5.30 -8.15 -19.44
N ASN A 553 5.08 -6.84 -19.57
CA ASN A 553 3.75 -6.26 -19.79
C ASN A 553 3.20 -6.60 -21.19
N GLU A 554 4.01 -6.41 -22.24
CA GLU A 554 3.62 -6.81 -23.60
C GLU A 554 3.45 -8.32 -23.75
N LEU A 555 4.31 -9.13 -23.12
CA LEU A 555 4.16 -10.58 -23.13
C LEU A 555 2.87 -11.03 -22.42
N ALA A 556 2.54 -10.45 -21.26
CA ALA A 556 1.28 -10.71 -20.59
C ALA A 556 0.07 -10.29 -21.46
N ALA A 557 0.11 -9.10 -22.06
CA ALA A 557 -0.93 -8.63 -22.97
C ALA A 557 -1.03 -9.46 -24.27
N ARG A 558 0.05 -10.10 -24.73
CA ARG A 558 0.05 -11.08 -25.83
C ARG A 558 -0.65 -12.37 -25.43
N ILE A 559 -0.37 -12.89 -24.23
CA ILE A 559 -1.00 -14.10 -23.70
C ILE A 559 -2.49 -13.87 -23.46
N GLU A 560 -2.85 -12.79 -22.77
CA GLU A 560 -4.25 -12.43 -22.48
C GLU A 560 -5.10 -12.25 -23.75
N ARG A 561 -4.55 -11.62 -24.80
CA ARG A 561 -5.23 -11.47 -26.10
C ARG A 561 -5.37 -12.78 -26.87
N THR A 562 -4.31 -13.59 -26.94
CA THR A 562 -4.30 -14.82 -27.77
C THR A 562 -4.97 -16.01 -27.09
N ARG A 563 -5.02 -16.04 -25.75
CA ARG A 563 -5.61 -17.12 -24.94
C ARG A 563 -6.26 -16.54 -23.68
N PRO A 564 -7.43 -15.88 -23.79
CA PRO A 564 -8.16 -15.38 -22.62
C PRO A 564 -8.39 -16.47 -21.57
N GLY A 565 -7.93 -16.26 -20.34
CA GLY A 565 -7.97 -17.26 -19.26
C GLY A 565 -7.01 -18.45 -19.39
N GLY A 566 -6.27 -18.56 -20.50
CA GLY A 566 -5.28 -19.61 -20.75
C GLY A 566 -3.95 -19.35 -20.02
N ARG A 567 -3.25 -20.44 -19.66
CA ARG A 567 -1.90 -20.37 -19.07
C ARG A 567 -0.82 -20.16 -20.14
N ALA A 568 0.28 -19.53 -19.72
CA ALA A 568 1.51 -19.39 -20.50
C ALA A 568 2.08 -20.77 -20.90
N ASN A 569 2.32 -20.96 -22.21
CA ASN A 569 2.88 -22.20 -22.74
C ASN A 569 4.42 -22.22 -22.65
N TRP A 570 5.08 -23.24 -23.21
CA TRP A 570 6.54 -23.34 -23.16
C TRP A 570 7.28 -22.23 -23.92
N ARG A 571 6.71 -21.71 -25.02
CA ARG A 571 7.26 -20.58 -25.78
C ARG A 571 7.11 -19.29 -25.00
N ASP A 572 5.97 -19.06 -24.37
CA ASP A 572 5.76 -17.90 -23.51
C ASP A 572 6.73 -17.92 -22.32
N LYS A 573 6.98 -19.08 -21.71
CA LYS A 573 7.98 -19.25 -20.63
C LYS A 573 9.42 -19.03 -21.12
N LEU A 574 9.74 -19.43 -22.35
CA LEU A 574 11.01 -19.13 -22.98
C LEU A 574 11.17 -17.62 -23.24
N ASP A 575 10.12 -16.94 -23.71
CA ASP A 575 10.12 -15.49 -23.91
C ASP A 575 10.30 -14.70 -22.60
N ILE A 576 9.74 -15.17 -21.48
CA ILE A 576 10.03 -14.62 -20.14
C ILE A 576 11.54 -14.73 -19.85
N ALA A 577 12.10 -15.95 -19.97
CA ALA A 577 13.52 -16.19 -19.68
C ALA A 577 14.46 -15.38 -20.59
N LEU A 578 14.13 -15.28 -21.89
CA LEU A 578 14.87 -14.46 -22.85
C LEU A 578 14.75 -12.96 -22.55
N THR A 579 13.59 -12.48 -22.07
CA THR A 579 13.41 -11.08 -21.65
C THR A 579 14.33 -10.74 -20.48
N PHE A 580 14.38 -11.58 -19.43
CA PHE A 580 15.32 -11.40 -18.32
C PHE A 580 16.79 -11.48 -18.77
N LEU A 581 17.16 -12.47 -19.59
CA LEU A 581 18.54 -12.66 -20.06
C LEU A 581 19.03 -11.52 -20.96
N ARG A 582 18.15 -10.96 -21.82
CA ARG A 582 18.43 -9.78 -22.67
C ARG A 582 18.51 -8.48 -21.87
N SER A 583 17.94 -8.44 -20.66
CA SER A 583 17.96 -7.27 -19.79
C SER A 583 19.14 -7.26 -18.82
N TYR A 584 19.89 -8.36 -18.70
CA TYR A 584 21.08 -8.41 -17.86
C TYR A 584 22.21 -7.50 -18.41
N ARG A 585 22.80 -6.66 -17.55
CA ARG A 585 23.84 -5.67 -17.90
C ARG A 585 25.23 -6.32 -17.97
N TRP A 586 25.48 -7.10 -19.03
CA TRP A 586 26.73 -7.83 -19.30
C TRP A 586 28.02 -6.99 -19.23
N ARG A 587 27.93 -5.68 -19.44
CA ARG A 587 28.99 -4.69 -19.18
C ARG A 587 28.50 -3.72 -18.09
N GLY A 588 29.31 -3.49 -17.07
CA GLY A 588 29.01 -2.58 -15.96
C GLY A 588 28.18 -3.16 -14.80
N GLY A 589 27.47 -4.28 -15.00
CA GLY A 589 26.82 -5.01 -13.91
C GLY A 589 27.82 -5.70 -12.97
N ASP A 590 27.43 -5.90 -11.71
CA ASP A 590 28.24 -6.62 -10.72
C ASP A 590 28.32 -8.11 -11.08
N ARG A 591 29.50 -8.57 -11.50
CA ARG A 591 29.76 -9.94 -11.97
C ARG A 591 29.49 -11.03 -10.92
N ARG A 592 29.38 -10.69 -9.64
CA ARG A 592 29.03 -11.63 -8.57
C ARG A 592 27.58 -12.11 -8.69
N ILE A 593 26.69 -11.29 -9.26
CA ILE A 593 25.29 -11.63 -9.57
C ILE A 593 25.16 -11.89 -11.07
N ASN A 594 25.25 -13.16 -11.48
CA ASN A 594 24.94 -13.57 -12.85
C ASN A 594 23.47 -14.05 -13.00
N PRO A 595 22.94 -14.28 -14.22
CA PRO A 595 21.55 -14.70 -14.42
C PRO A 595 21.14 -16.02 -13.73
N LEU A 596 22.06 -16.96 -13.49
CA LEU A 596 21.77 -18.17 -12.72
C LEU A 596 21.60 -17.82 -11.24
N THR A 597 22.56 -17.08 -10.66
CA THR A 597 22.48 -16.55 -9.28
C THR A 597 21.18 -15.77 -9.05
N PHE A 598 20.80 -14.93 -10.02
CA PHE A 598 19.54 -14.19 -10.03
C PHE A 598 18.32 -15.12 -10.03
N MET A 599 18.27 -16.14 -10.89
CA MET A 599 17.17 -17.13 -10.88
C MET A 599 17.10 -17.91 -9.56
N HIS A 600 18.23 -18.22 -8.92
CA HIS A 600 18.24 -18.84 -7.59
C HIS A 600 17.69 -17.89 -6.51
N ALA A 601 18.02 -16.61 -6.54
CA ALA A 601 17.43 -15.62 -5.63
C ALA A 601 15.93 -15.38 -5.89
N LEU A 602 15.49 -15.32 -7.15
CA LEU A 602 14.07 -15.26 -7.52
C LEU A 602 13.29 -16.51 -7.06
N ARG A 603 13.90 -17.70 -7.10
CA ARG A 603 13.28 -18.92 -6.53
C ARG A 603 13.00 -18.75 -5.03
N GLY A 604 13.83 -18.05 -4.28
CA GLY A 604 13.58 -17.71 -2.87
C GLY A 604 12.40 -16.75 -2.64
N LEU A 605 12.03 -15.95 -3.64
CA LEU A 605 10.81 -15.12 -3.61
C LEU A 605 9.55 -15.92 -3.98
N THR A 606 9.65 -16.88 -4.90
CA THR A 606 8.48 -17.65 -5.39
C THR A 606 8.20 -18.93 -4.60
N ASP A 607 9.24 -19.56 -4.04
CA ASP A 607 9.16 -20.81 -3.30
C ASP A 607 9.59 -20.60 -1.84
N LYS A 608 8.60 -20.69 -0.94
CA LYS A 608 8.80 -20.46 0.50
C LYS A 608 9.72 -21.51 1.15
N SER A 609 9.98 -22.66 0.53
CA SER A 609 10.88 -23.70 1.07
C SER A 609 12.36 -23.37 0.83
N VAL A 610 12.70 -22.97 -0.40
CA VAL A 610 14.08 -22.72 -0.85
C VAL A 610 14.73 -21.57 -0.08
N GLY A 611 13.96 -20.52 0.24
CA GLY A 611 14.43 -19.37 1.01
C GLY A 611 14.52 -19.55 2.54
N ARG A 612 14.30 -20.77 3.07
CA ARG A 612 14.19 -21.01 4.53
C ARG A 612 15.11 -22.10 5.12
N GLY A 613 15.70 -22.97 4.31
CA GLY A 613 16.65 -23.98 4.79
C GLY A 613 18.03 -23.40 5.12
N GLU A 614 18.94 -24.22 5.67
CA GLU A 614 20.33 -23.82 5.93
C GLU A 614 21.09 -23.39 4.67
N SER A 615 20.71 -23.93 3.50
CA SER A 615 21.15 -23.48 2.18
C SER A 615 20.90 -21.97 1.96
N GLY A 616 19.85 -21.41 2.56
CA GLY A 616 19.51 -19.98 2.58
C GLY A 616 20.49 -19.09 3.36
N ARG A 617 21.51 -19.66 4.02
CA ARG A 617 22.70 -18.93 4.51
C ARG A 617 23.78 -18.72 3.45
N LYS A 618 23.74 -19.46 2.33
CA LYS A 618 24.75 -19.41 1.24
C LYS A 618 24.24 -18.78 -0.07
N THR A 619 23.03 -18.25 -0.07
CA THR A 619 22.38 -17.64 -1.25
C THR A 619 22.11 -16.15 -1.05
N TYR A 620 22.18 -15.39 -2.15
CA TYR A 620 21.76 -14.00 -2.21
C TYR A 620 20.32 -13.82 -1.72
N ARG A 621 20.08 -12.75 -0.96
CA ARG A 621 18.75 -12.39 -0.45
C ARG A 621 18.29 -11.08 -1.08
N THR A 622 17.00 -10.78 -0.96
CA THR A 622 16.39 -9.54 -1.49
C THR A 622 15.90 -8.67 -0.35
N LEU A 623 16.38 -7.43 -0.31
CA LEU A 623 15.91 -6.39 0.60
C LEU A 623 15.20 -5.30 -0.21
N MET A 624 13.95 -4.99 0.14
CA MET A 624 13.28 -3.78 -0.35
C MET A 624 13.62 -2.60 0.58
N ALA A 625 13.96 -1.43 0.03
CA ALA A 625 13.97 -0.19 0.79
C ALA A 625 13.15 0.86 0.04
N ALA A 626 11.99 1.21 0.59
CA ALA A 626 11.04 2.11 -0.03
C ALA A 626 10.41 3.07 0.99
N GLY A 627 10.03 4.25 0.50
CA GLY A 627 9.18 5.19 1.22
C GLY A 627 7.72 4.96 0.89
N MET A 628 6.85 5.19 1.87
CA MET A 628 5.40 5.20 1.73
C MET A 628 4.87 6.53 2.28
N HIS A 629 4.48 7.42 1.37
CA HIS A 629 4.09 8.79 1.70
C HIS A 629 2.58 8.87 1.91
N PHE A 630 2.13 8.87 3.16
CA PHE A 630 0.73 9.12 3.47
C PHE A 630 0.40 10.61 3.30
N MET A 631 -0.82 10.89 2.83
CA MET A 631 -1.29 12.27 2.68
C MET A 631 -1.88 12.77 4.00
N ASP A 632 -1.52 13.98 4.38
CA ASP A 632 -2.33 14.83 5.26
C ASP A 632 -3.10 15.85 4.43
N ARG A 633 -3.79 16.78 5.10
CA ARG A 633 -4.62 17.78 4.40
C ARG A 633 -3.81 18.84 3.66
N TYR A 634 -2.53 19.05 3.95
CA TYR A 634 -1.72 20.03 3.22
C TYR A 634 -1.35 19.50 1.83
N ASN A 635 -0.95 18.23 1.72
CA ASN A 635 -0.49 17.61 0.47
C ASN A 635 -1.49 16.64 -0.21
N TYR A 636 -2.77 16.71 0.16
CA TYR A 636 -3.83 15.84 -0.36
C TYR A 636 -4.13 16.00 -1.85
N ASP A 637 -4.37 14.90 -2.56
CA ASP A 637 -4.76 14.82 -3.97
C ASP A 637 -5.79 13.68 -4.15
N THR A 638 -6.96 13.93 -4.75
CA THR A 638 -7.99 12.90 -4.91
C THR A 638 -7.65 11.81 -5.92
N GLU A 639 -6.76 12.04 -6.90
CA GLU A 639 -6.29 11.01 -7.83
C GLU A 639 -5.41 9.97 -7.12
N ARG A 640 -4.69 10.38 -6.06
CA ARG A 640 -3.97 9.47 -5.16
C ARG A 640 -4.92 8.62 -4.32
N VAL A 641 -6.11 9.15 -3.98
CA VAL A 641 -7.17 8.40 -3.26
C VAL A 641 -7.86 7.40 -4.19
N ARG A 642 -8.25 7.82 -5.41
CA ARG A 642 -8.86 6.93 -6.43
C ARG A 642 -7.95 5.74 -6.77
N ARG A 643 -6.63 5.87 -6.59
CA ARG A 643 -5.62 4.80 -6.77
C ARG A 643 -5.08 4.22 -5.46
N CYS A 644 -5.84 4.28 -4.36
CA CYS A 644 -5.35 3.73 -3.10
C CYS A 644 -5.41 2.19 -3.09
N VAL A 645 -4.25 1.56 -2.95
CA VAL A 645 -4.08 0.09 -2.88
C VAL A 645 -4.03 -0.47 -1.45
N ILE A 646 -4.07 0.41 -0.45
CA ILE A 646 -4.09 0.06 0.98
C ILE A 646 -5.47 0.43 1.52
N LEU A 647 -6.27 -0.59 1.79
CA LEU A 647 -7.67 -0.43 2.18
C LEU A 647 -7.91 -0.99 3.59
N TYR A 648 -8.43 -0.14 4.49
CA TYR A 648 -9.04 -0.61 5.72
C TYR A 648 -10.34 -1.35 5.41
N SER A 649 -10.62 -2.42 6.14
CA SER A 649 -11.92 -3.07 6.24
C SER A 649 -12.45 -2.82 7.65
N THR A 650 -13.65 -2.24 7.75
CA THR A 650 -14.27 -1.80 9.00
C THR A 650 -15.76 -2.17 9.00
N PRO A 651 -16.45 -2.21 10.16
CA PRO A 651 -17.88 -2.56 10.21
C PRO A 651 -18.82 -1.70 9.34
N ASP A 652 -18.47 -0.45 8.99
CA ASP A 652 -19.25 0.38 8.04
C ASP A 652 -18.84 0.15 6.56
N GLY A 653 -17.68 -0.45 6.30
CA GLY A 653 -17.21 -0.75 4.96
C GLY A 653 -15.69 -0.68 4.77
N MET A 654 -15.27 -0.77 3.52
CA MET A 654 -13.87 -0.64 3.09
C MET A 654 -13.53 0.80 2.72
N TYR A 655 -12.33 1.25 3.09
CA TYR A 655 -11.90 2.65 2.98
C TYR A 655 -10.41 2.79 2.60
N PRO A 656 -10.06 3.70 1.67
CA PRO A 656 -8.66 4.12 1.43
C PRO A 656 -7.92 4.59 2.70
N PHE A 657 -6.66 4.19 2.87
CA PHE A 657 -5.84 4.56 4.05
C PHE A 657 -5.91 6.07 4.39
N CYS A 658 -5.71 6.93 3.38
CA CYS A 658 -5.65 8.38 3.59
C CYS A 658 -7.01 9.01 3.91
N THR A 659 -8.15 8.34 3.64
CA THR A 659 -9.47 8.83 4.07
C THR A 659 -9.77 8.48 5.52
N ILE A 660 -9.28 7.34 6.03
CA ILE A 660 -9.36 6.97 7.44
C ILE A 660 -8.46 7.86 8.30
N ASN A 661 -7.18 8.00 7.93
CA ASN A 661 -6.15 8.52 8.84
C ASN A 661 -5.73 9.98 8.63
N GLY A 662 -5.79 10.55 7.42
CA GLY A 662 -4.99 11.75 7.08
C GLY A 662 -5.69 12.96 6.48
N GLY A 663 -6.60 12.76 5.51
CA GLY A 663 -7.32 13.85 4.83
C GLY A 663 -8.58 14.27 5.58
N PRO A 664 -9.76 13.75 5.20
CA PRO A 664 -10.99 13.97 5.96
C PRO A 664 -10.96 13.24 7.32
N THR A 665 -10.09 12.25 7.49
CA THR A 665 -9.86 11.53 8.76
C THR A 665 -11.15 10.95 9.35
N TYR A 666 -11.78 10.04 8.60
CA TYR A 666 -13.03 9.37 8.99
C TYR A 666 -12.89 8.45 10.22
N ARG A 667 -11.65 8.12 10.66
CA ARG A 667 -11.37 7.22 11.80
C ARG A 667 -12.27 7.47 13.01
N PRO A 668 -12.29 8.66 13.66
CA PRO A 668 -13.00 8.84 14.93
C PRO A 668 -14.52 8.72 14.77
N LEU A 669 -15.05 9.04 13.58
CA LEU A 669 -16.47 8.94 13.26
C LEU A 669 -16.91 7.50 13.03
N ILE A 670 -16.04 6.67 12.43
CA ILE A 670 -16.28 5.22 12.24
C ILE A 670 -16.12 4.47 13.57
N GLU A 671 -15.05 4.73 14.32
CA GLU A 671 -14.80 4.09 15.62
C GLU A 671 -15.97 4.32 16.60
N LYS A 672 -16.50 5.55 16.65
CA LYS A 672 -17.67 5.95 17.45
C LYS A 672 -18.96 5.17 17.12
N MET A 673 -19.06 4.51 15.96
CA MET A 673 -20.25 3.74 15.57
C MET A 673 -20.39 2.40 16.29
N TYR A 674 -19.31 1.86 16.86
CA TYR A 674 -19.30 0.59 17.60
C TYR A 674 -18.47 0.63 18.90
N ALA A 675 -18.04 1.83 19.31
CA ALA A 675 -17.36 2.06 20.58
C ALA A 675 -18.26 1.83 21.81
N ARG A 676 -17.65 1.43 22.93
CA ARG A 676 -18.29 1.20 24.23
C ARG A 676 -17.66 2.10 25.31
N PRO A 677 -18.33 2.36 26.44
CA PRO A 677 -17.70 3.03 27.58
C PRO A 677 -16.47 2.23 28.04
N ALA A 678 -15.35 2.90 28.32
CA ALA A 678 -14.09 2.23 28.68
C ALA A 678 -14.22 1.45 30.00
N ASP A 679 -15.08 1.90 30.92
CA ASP A 679 -15.29 1.29 32.23
C ASP A 679 -16.11 -0.02 32.16
N ALA A 680 -16.77 -0.30 31.03
CA ALA A 680 -17.55 -1.53 30.81
C ALA A 680 -16.70 -2.73 30.32
N ALA A 681 -15.38 -2.66 30.52
CA ALA A 681 -14.39 -3.63 30.05
C ALA A 681 -13.27 -3.88 31.09
N ARG A 682 -13.65 -3.89 32.37
CA ARG A 682 -12.82 -4.35 33.51
C ARG A 682 -13.38 -5.65 34.08
#